data_AF-T1HNZ4-F1
#
_entry.id   AF-T1HNZ4-F1
#
_cell.length_a   1.000
_cell.length_b   1.000
_cell.length_c   1.000
_cell.angle_alpha   90.00
_cell.angle_beta   90.00
_cell.angle_gamma   90.00
#
_symmetry.space_group_name_H-M   'P 1'
#
loop_
_entity.id
_entity.type
_entity.pdbx_description
1 polymer ?
#
loop_
_entity_poly.entity_id
_entity_poly.type
_entity_poly.pdbx_seq_one_letter_code
_entity_poly.pdbx_strand_id
1 'polypeptide(L)'
;MAEVRHKVRVEERLRIKIGEAKNLPMRSHGSAAERDVYCALSLDQEEIFRTSTIDRTLSPFFGEEFQFGVPRKFRYLSVYIYDRDKTDKVIGKVAIKREDLQTYHNKDHWFQIKPVTQHTEVQGKVHLDIKFENESEKLTVRVSECSDLTLTNGSCDPFTTVAVRFTSGKVESKRTKVKKKTNSPVFDEAFVFELNRCGRGNDSRYNLNGHDGNWCELVVTVCHDGGGNNVFLGEVRVPLQQNMQQSAWYLLQPGKRNVGKAKSTSLCSDIGSLRLKIYYTRDYVFDSNMYDDLRKLILHSVSMQPITSSACFLLGEIIPNKLDAAQPLARIFLHHRMIVPVIKTLASWEVSKTTDVNTIFRGNTLVSKMMDETMRLAGLHYLHETLRPALDVVISERKSCEIDPSRITDSTTICSNLNNLKEYVENIFVAVTSSALKCPPILCELFHELRDIAISRFPDNKEVRYSVISGFIFLRFFAPAILGPRLFDLTTKHIDSQTHRTLTLISKTIQSLCNLVTSKSTSCKEQYMSSMYEAFNTDTHIAAVRQFLEIISASSSPSRDSNDSPVILKEGMMTKRAQGRKRFGIKNFKPRYFTLTTHDLSYAKQKGKESLCRIPLSDILAVERVHHDSFRKSNMFQIVQPRRVLYVQANNCVEEKEWVDMLSKMCYTNHQRLQTYHPGAYVNGHWHCCYTTSESAEGCKEVSNKMHLQMNIDSDRELARIHSLIVQHNDRLQSIINFCESRSHRSEAVPSCVIEDSSSSLKTLIALRDAAIDLQAETRLYLRMIARETKYGS
;
A
#
# COMPACT_ATOMS: atom_id res chain seq x y z
N MET A 1 -37.24 16.26 -1.24
CA MET A 1 -36.14 16.60 -0.31
C MET A 1 -34.85 16.34 -1.06
N ALA A 2 -34.04 17.37 -1.28
CA ALA A 2 -32.77 17.23 -1.98
C ALA A 2 -31.84 16.37 -1.13
N GLU A 3 -31.52 15.16 -1.58
CA GLU A 3 -30.50 14.31 -0.95
C GLU A 3 -29.18 15.08 -0.93
N VAL A 4 -28.74 15.44 0.27
CA VAL A 4 -27.42 16.01 0.50
C VAL A 4 -26.41 14.98 0.01
N ARG A 5 -25.78 15.25 -1.13
CA ARG A 5 -24.69 14.43 -1.67
C ARG A 5 -23.48 14.55 -0.75
N HIS A 6 -23.42 13.71 0.28
CA HIS A 6 -22.21 13.56 1.09
C HIS A 6 -21.05 13.17 0.16
N LYS A 7 -19.93 13.90 0.25
CA LYS A 7 -18.73 13.58 -0.53
C LYS A 7 -18.02 12.39 0.11
N VAL A 8 -18.51 11.18 -0.16
CA VAL A 8 -17.90 9.95 0.36
C VAL A 8 -16.57 9.68 -0.34
N ARG A 9 -15.48 9.68 0.44
CA ARG A 9 -14.15 9.34 -0.05
C ARG A 9 -13.92 7.83 0.14
N VAL A 10 -13.69 7.13 -0.97
CA VAL A 10 -13.36 5.70 -0.92
C VAL A 10 -11.85 5.53 -0.83
N GLU A 11 -11.37 4.94 0.27
CA GLU A 11 -9.97 4.58 0.45
C GLU A 11 -9.81 3.07 0.33
N GLU A 12 -9.11 2.65 -0.71
CA GLU A 12 -8.82 1.24 -0.98
C GLU A 12 -7.38 0.93 -0.56
N ARG A 13 -7.18 -0.16 0.18
CA ARG A 13 -5.86 -0.63 0.59
C ARG A 13 -5.66 -2.07 0.17
N LEU A 14 -4.47 -2.35 -0.31
CA LEU A 14 -4.04 -3.69 -0.65
C LEU A 14 -2.78 -4.02 0.14
N ARG A 15 -2.84 -5.14 0.84
CA ARG A 15 -1.68 -5.80 1.44
C ARG A 15 -1.60 -7.21 0.89
N ILE A 16 -0.46 -7.58 0.33
CA ILE A 16 -0.25 -8.89 -0.29
C ILE A 16 1.07 -9.47 0.18
N LYS A 17 1.03 -10.72 0.65
CA LYS A 17 2.20 -11.52 0.93
C LYS A 17 2.41 -12.53 -0.18
N ILE A 18 3.57 -12.48 -0.82
CA ILE A 18 3.99 -13.44 -1.83
C ILE A 18 4.73 -14.56 -1.09
N GLY A 19 4.12 -15.75 -1.06
CA GLY A 19 4.64 -16.90 -0.34
C GLY A 19 5.71 -17.64 -1.14
N GLU A 20 5.35 -18.82 -1.63
CA GLU A 20 6.20 -19.67 -2.47
C GLU A 20 5.53 -19.96 -3.81
N ALA A 21 6.35 -20.16 -4.84
CA ALA A 21 5.93 -20.81 -6.07
C ALA A 21 6.39 -22.28 -6.05
N LYS A 22 5.64 -23.17 -6.72
CA LYS A 22 5.98 -24.60 -6.86
C LYS A 22 5.76 -25.09 -8.27
N ASN A 23 6.51 -26.12 -8.64
CA ASN A 23 6.43 -26.82 -9.93
C ASN A 23 6.68 -25.90 -11.14
N LEU A 24 7.61 -24.95 -11.01
CA LEU A 24 8.01 -24.14 -12.15
C LEU A 24 8.72 -25.01 -13.21
N PRO A 25 8.51 -24.76 -14.51
CA PRO A 25 9.09 -25.59 -15.57
C PRO A 25 10.61 -25.45 -15.63
N MET A 26 11.35 -26.51 -15.94
CA MET A 26 12.81 -26.45 -16.15
C MET A 26 13.19 -25.58 -17.38
N ARG A 27 14.42 -25.05 -17.43
CA ARG A 27 14.95 -24.40 -18.66
C ARG A 27 15.15 -25.47 -19.74
N SER A 28 14.62 -25.24 -20.95
CA SER A 28 14.83 -26.15 -22.09
C SER A 28 16.12 -25.81 -22.86
N HIS A 29 16.96 -26.84 -23.04
CA HIS A 29 18.24 -26.88 -23.77
C HIS A 29 19.44 -26.08 -23.19
N GLY A 30 20.48 -26.81 -22.76
CA GLY A 30 21.87 -26.35 -22.62
C GLY A 30 22.21 -25.40 -21.46
N SER A 31 21.22 -25.02 -20.63
CA SER A 31 21.39 -24.17 -19.46
C SER A 31 21.23 -24.97 -18.16
N ALA A 32 21.64 -24.42 -17.01
CA ALA A 32 21.36 -25.01 -15.71
C ALA A 32 19.85 -25.33 -15.59
N ALA A 33 19.53 -26.51 -15.04
CA ALA A 33 18.15 -27.00 -14.86
C ALA A 33 17.31 -26.07 -13.96
N GLU A 34 17.99 -25.37 -13.07
CA GLU A 34 17.45 -24.47 -12.06
C GLU A 34 17.26 -23.05 -12.63
N ARG A 35 16.40 -22.24 -11.99
CA ARG A 35 16.06 -20.87 -12.41
C ARG A 35 16.34 -19.85 -11.33
N ASP A 36 16.58 -18.62 -11.76
CA ASP A 36 16.73 -17.47 -10.88
C ASP A 36 15.43 -16.68 -10.94
N VAL A 37 14.55 -16.86 -9.95
CA VAL A 37 13.15 -16.47 -10.07
C VAL A 37 12.85 -15.23 -9.23
N TYR A 38 12.11 -14.28 -9.78
CA TYR A 38 11.52 -13.18 -9.01
C TYR A 38 10.07 -12.95 -9.40
N CYS A 39 9.30 -12.34 -8.51
CA CYS A 39 7.92 -11.92 -8.75
C CYS A 39 7.82 -10.40 -8.91
N ALA A 40 6.97 -9.96 -9.85
CA ALA A 40 6.60 -8.56 -10.01
C ALA A 40 5.10 -8.39 -9.77
N LEU A 41 4.74 -7.61 -8.76
CA LEU A 41 3.37 -7.24 -8.45
C LEU A 41 2.96 -6.06 -9.33
N SER A 42 1.86 -6.22 -10.07
CA SER A 42 1.35 -5.22 -10.99
C SER A 42 -0.13 -4.94 -10.76
N LEU A 43 -0.54 -3.68 -10.90
CA LEU A 43 -1.93 -3.31 -11.11
C LEU A 43 -2.18 -3.19 -12.61
N ASP A 44 -3.05 -4.04 -13.13
CA ASP A 44 -3.25 -4.29 -14.56
C ASP A 44 -1.96 -4.78 -15.24
N GLN A 45 -1.16 -3.87 -15.79
CA GLN A 45 0.14 -4.13 -16.43
C GLN A 45 1.25 -3.21 -15.92
N GLU A 46 0.95 -2.36 -14.93
CA GLU A 46 1.92 -1.45 -14.33
C GLU A 46 2.59 -2.12 -13.13
N GLU A 47 3.89 -2.39 -13.23
CA GLU A 47 4.70 -2.94 -12.14
C GLU A 47 4.76 -1.93 -10.98
N ILE A 48 4.27 -2.35 -9.81
CA ILE A 48 4.28 -1.57 -8.58
C ILE A 48 5.47 -1.96 -7.71
N PHE A 49 5.62 -3.27 -7.45
CA PHE A 49 6.67 -3.81 -6.60
C PHE A 49 7.31 -5.05 -7.23
N ARG A 50 8.55 -5.32 -6.82
CA ARG A 50 9.32 -6.49 -7.24
C ARG A 50 9.92 -7.16 -6.01
N THR A 51 9.87 -8.49 -5.97
CA THR A 51 10.57 -9.28 -4.94
C THR A 51 12.08 -9.35 -5.22
N SER A 52 12.84 -9.80 -4.24
CA SER A 52 14.19 -10.31 -4.47
C SER A 52 14.17 -11.50 -5.44
N THR A 53 15.30 -11.68 -6.14
CA THR A 53 15.53 -12.87 -6.95
C THR A 53 15.97 -14.00 -6.04
N ILE A 54 15.32 -15.16 -6.17
CA ILE A 54 15.73 -16.40 -5.52
C ILE A 54 16.40 -17.25 -6.58
N ASP A 55 17.69 -17.47 -6.40
CA ASP A 55 18.52 -18.13 -7.40
C ASP A 55 18.41 -19.65 -7.31
N ARG A 56 18.63 -20.31 -8.45
CA ARG A 56 18.80 -21.76 -8.55
C ARG A 56 17.70 -22.61 -7.92
N THR A 57 16.44 -22.32 -8.20
CA THR A 57 15.32 -23.14 -7.73
C THR A 57 14.10 -23.12 -8.65
N LEU A 58 13.34 -24.22 -8.64
CA LEU A 58 12.03 -24.33 -9.28
C LEU A 58 10.87 -24.17 -8.29
N SER A 59 11.18 -24.06 -6.99
CA SER A 59 10.22 -23.80 -5.92
C SER A 59 10.70 -22.65 -5.02
N PRO A 60 10.78 -21.42 -5.53
CA PRO A 60 11.27 -20.28 -4.77
C PRO A 60 10.31 -19.90 -3.64
N PHE A 61 10.86 -19.66 -2.45
CA PHE A 61 10.17 -19.06 -1.31
C PHE A 61 10.59 -17.58 -1.19
N PHE A 62 9.66 -16.67 -1.40
CA PHE A 62 9.91 -15.23 -1.34
C PHE A 62 9.65 -14.68 0.07
N GLY A 63 8.48 -14.97 0.64
CA GLY A 63 8.09 -14.53 1.98
C GLY A 63 7.88 -13.02 2.15
N GLU A 64 8.04 -12.22 1.09
CA GLU A 64 7.90 -10.76 1.12
C GLU A 64 6.44 -10.30 1.16
N GLU A 65 6.21 -9.19 1.88
CA GLU A 65 4.90 -8.57 2.05
C GLU A 65 4.92 -7.12 1.59
N PHE A 66 3.95 -6.75 0.76
CA PHE A 66 3.79 -5.40 0.23
C PHE A 66 2.47 -4.81 0.70
N GLN A 67 2.48 -3.55 1.11
CA GLN A 67 1.28 -2.83 1.54
C GLN A 67 1.25 -1.44 0.93
N PHE A 68 0.14 -1.08 0.28
CA PHE A 68 -0.03 0.23 -0.35
C PHE A 68 -1.51 0.63 -0.48
N GLY A 69 -1.75 1.93 -0.60
CA GLY A 69 -3.07 2.46 -0.94
C GLY A 69 -3.29 2.42 -2.44
N VAL A 70 -4.46 1.97 -2.89
CA VAL A 70 -4.79 1.89 -4.31
C VAL A 70 -5.00 3.32 -4.84
N PRO A 71 -4.23 3.76 -5.87
CA PRO A 71 -4.21 5.16 -6.28
C PRO A 71 -5.25 5.52 -7.34
N ARG A 72 -5.77 4.51 -8.05
CA ARG A 72 -6.78 4.61 -9.11
C ARG A 72 -7.52 3.29 -9.23
N LYS A 73 -8.73 3.33 -9.80
CA LYS A 73 -9.46 2.10 -10.15
C LYS A 73 -8.61 1.26 -11.10
N PHE A 74 -8.48 -0.02 -10.80
CA PHE A 74 -7.78 -1.01 -11.60
C PHE A 74 -8.72 -2.18 -11.90
N ARG A 75 -8.35 -3.05 -12.83
CA ARG A 75 -9.17 -4.20 -13.20
C ARG A 75 -8.61 -5.51 -12.67
N TYR A 76 -7.29 -5.70 -12.72
CA TYR A 76 -6.62 -6.89 -12.23
C TYR A 76 -5.48 -6.55 -11.28
N LEU A 77 -5.37 -7.34 -10.22
CA LEU A 77 -4.14 -7.51 -9.49
C LEU A 77 -3.39 -8.67 -10.14
N SER A 78 -2.22 -8.40 -10.72
CA SER A 78 -1.41 -9.40 -11.41
C SER A 78 -0.08 -9.62 -10.69
N VAL A 79 0.32 -10.87 -10.51
CA VAL A 79 1.68 -11.24 -10.08
C VAL A 79 2.35 -11.98 -11.21
N TYR A 80 3.37 -11.37 -11.80
CA TYR A 80 4.17 -11.95 -12.87
C TYR A 80 5.37 -12.67 -12.27
N ILE A 81 5.67 -13.87 -12.77
CA ILE A 81 6.83 -14.66 -12.38
C ILE A 81 7.85 -14.57 -13.51
N TYR A 82 9.07 -14.14 -13.19
CA TYR A 82 10.16 -13.96 -14.14
C TYR A 82 11.30 -14.92 -13.85
N ASP A 83 11.97 -15.38 -14.90
CA ASP A 83 13.28 -16.02 -14.87
C ASP A 83 14.34 -14.99 -15.26
N ARG A 84 15.25 -14.71 -14.34
CA ARG A 84 16.39 -13.82 -14.53
C ARG A 84 17.51 -14.62 -15.19
N ASP A 85 17.88 -14.22 -16.39
CA ASP A 85 18.99 -14.80 -17.15
C ASP A 85 19.76 -13.67 -17.84
N LYS A 86 20.05 -13.75 -19.15
CA LYS A 86 20.60 -12.61 -19.91
C LYS A 86 19.58 -11.50 -20.18
N THR A 87 18.32 -11.90 -20.30
CA THR A 87 17.15 -11.02 -20.47
C THR A 87 16.02 -11.61 -19.64
N ASP A 88 15.34 -10.80 -18.84
CA ASP A 88 14.26 -11.26 -17.97
C ASP A 88 13.13 -11.87 -18.82
N LYS A 89 12.82 -13.16 -18.59
CA LYS A 89 11.79 -13.89 -19.33
C LYS A 89 10.60 -14.17 -18.42
N VAL A 90 9.40 -13.80 -18.86
CA VAL A 90 8.16 -14.13 -18.13
C VAL A 90 7.90 -15.63 -18.22
N ILE A 91 7.78 -16.29 -17.06
CA ILE A 91 7.38 -17.70 -16.96
C ILE A 91 5.85 -17.81 -17.03
N GLY A 92 5.16 -16.94 -16.30
CA GLY A 92 3.70 -16.93 -16.21
C GLY A 92 3.18 -15.82 -15.31
N LYS A 93 1.86 -15.75 -15.14
CA LYS A 93 1.22 -14.81 -14.21
C LYS A 93 0.01 -15.39 -13.49
N VAL A 94 -0.26 -14.85 -12.31
CA VAL A 94 -1.53 -14.97 -11.61
C VAL A 94 -2.26 -13.63 -11.75
N ALA A 95 -3.47 -13.62 -12.29
CA ALA A 95 -4.27 -12.40 -12.43
C ALA A 95 -5.62 -12.57 -11.73
N ILE A 96 -5.90 -11.71 -10.76
CA ILE A 96 -7.12 -11.73 -9.93
C ILE A 96 -7.90 -10.46 -10.26
N LYS A 97 -9.17 -10.59 -10.63
CA LYS A 97 -10.00 -9.40 -10.90
C LYS A 97 -10.21 -8.60 -9.62
N ARG A 98 -10.33 -7.28 -9.75
CA ARG A 98 -10.62 -6.38 -8.63
C ARG A 98 -11.90 -6.78 -7.89
N GLU A 99 -12.93 -7.23 -8.61
CA GLU A 99 -14.20 -7.69 -8.03
C GLU A 99 -14.05 -8.95 -7.16
N ASP A 100 -13.10 -9.82 -7.50
CA ASP A 100 -12.86 -11.08 -6.80
C ASP A 100 -11.95 -10.93 -5.58
N LEU A 101 -11.26 -9.79 -5.42
CA LEU A 101 -10.28 -9.57 -4.33
C LEU A 101 -10.91 -9.73 -2.94
N GLN A 102 -12.17 -9.33 -2.78
CA GLN A 102 -12.87 -9.47 -1.50
C GLN A 102 -13.07 -10.95 -1.12
N THR A 103 -13.27 -11.83 -2.10
CA THR A 103 -13.45 -13.28 -1.89
C THR A 103 -12.21 -13.94 -1.28
N TYR A 104 -11.03 -13.39 -1.58
CA TYR A 104 -9.73 -13.86 -1.10
C TYR A 104 -9.21 -13.09 0.12
N HIS A 105 -9.99 -12.17 0.70
CA HIS A 105 -9.58 -11.37 1.84
C HIS A 105 -9.18 -12.22 3.06
N ASN A 106 -7.98 -12.00 3.59
CA ASN A 106 -7.36 -12.71 4.71
C ASN A 106 -7.25 -14.24 4.50
N LYS A 107 -7.31 -14.71 3.25
CA LYS A 107 -7.14 -16.13 2.92
C LYS A 107 -5.75 -16.35 2.34
N ASP A 108 -5.12 -17.41 2.83
CA ASP A 108 -3.88 -17.94 2.25
C ASP A 108 -4.28 -18.97 1.18
N HIS A 109 -3.95 -18.68 -0.07
CA HIS A 109 -4.53 -19.39 -1.21
C HIS A 109 -3.48 -19.70 -2.30
N TRP A 110 -3.61 -20.88 -2.90
CA TRP A 110 -2.80 -21.30 -4.04
C TRP A 110 -3.48 -20.93 -5.35
N PHE A 111 -2.80 -20.12 -6.16
CA PHE A 111 -3.27 -19.73 -7.47
C PHE A 111 -2.48 -20.46 -8.55
N GLN A 112 -3.19 -20.96 -9.57
CA GLN A 112 -2.57 -21.59 -10.72
C GLN A 112 -1.90 -20.54 -11.60
N ILE A 113 -0.63 -20.78 -11.95
CA ILE A 113 0.14 -19.88 -12.81
C ILE A 113 -0.32 -20.11 -14.25
N LYS A 114 -0.75 -19.04 -14.91
CA LYS A 114 -1.18 -19.09 -16.31
C LYS A 114 -0.08 -18.59 -17.23
N PRO A 115 0.07 -19.16 -18.45
CA PRO A 115 1.01 -18.64 -19.43
C PRO A 115 0.63 -17.21 -19.81
N VAL A 116 1.63 -16.36 -19.96
CA VAL A 116 1.44 -15.02 -20.51
C VAL A 116 1.49 -15.11 -22.02
N THR A 117 0.33 -14.91 -22.65
CA THR A 117 0.19 -14.81 -24.11
C THR A 117 -0.36 -13.44 -24.49
N GLN A 118 -0.17 -13.02 -25.74
CA GLN A 118 -0.71 -11.75 -26.26
C GLN A 118 -2.24 -11.63 -26.08
N HIS A 119 -2.95 -12.77 -26.08
CA HIS A 119 -4.40 -12.80 -25.83
C HIS A 119 -4.78 -12.57 -24.36
N THR A 120 -3.86 -12.79 -23.43
CA THR A 120 -4.04 -12.57 -21.98
C THR A 120 -3.53 -11.20 -21.50
N GLU A 121 -2.88 -10.43 -22.35
CA GLU A 121 -2.35 -9.07 -22.07
C GLU A 121 -3.13 -7.98 -22.82
N VAL A 122 -4.45 -7.96 -22.58
CA VAL A 122 -5.32 -6.93 -23.14
C VAL A 122 -5.29 -5.67 -22.29
N GLN A 123 -5.05 -4.53 -22.94
CA GLN A 123 -5.09 -3.19 -22.34
C GLN A 123 -5.84 -2.23 -23.27
N GLY A 124 -6.50 -1.23 -22.67
CA GLY A 124 -7.11 -0.12 -23.36
C GLY A 124 -8.63 -0.17 -23.34
N LYS A 125 -9.23 0.87 -23.93
CA LYS A 125 -10.67 1.06 -24.02
C LYS A 125 -11.05 1.58 -25.40
N VAL A 126 -12.28 1.30 -25.82
CA VAL A 126 -12.87 1.76 -27.09
C VAL A 126 -14.16 2.53 -26.80
N HIS A 127 -14.33 3.68 -27.43
CA HIS A 127 -15.54 4.48 -27.38
C HIS A 127 -16.48 4.06 -28.51
N LEU A 128 -17.68 3.62 -28.15
CA LEU A 128 -18.68 3.14 -29.09
C LEU A 128 -19.99 3.91 -28.94
N ASP A 129 -20.53 4.37 -30.07
CA ASP A 129 -21.91 4.83 -30.16
C ASP A 129 -22.74 3.78 -30.88
N ILE A 130 -23.69 3.18 -30.18
CA ILE A 130 -24.55 2.13 -30.69
C ILE A 130 -25.98 2.67 -30.73
N LYS A 131 -26.56 2.75 -31.92
CA LYS A 131 -27.93 3.21 -32.15
C LYS A 131 -28.70 2.13 -32.91
N PHE A 132 -29.80 1.68 -32.31
CA PHE A 132 -30.74 0.77 -32.94
C PHE A 132 -32.01 1.52 -33.36
N GLU A 133 -32.37 1.40 -34.65
CA GLU A 133 -33.59 1.99 -35.20
C GLU A 133 -34.60 0.88 -35.51
N ASN A 134 -35.63 0.75 -34.67
CA ASN A 134 -36.66 -0.30 -34.80
C ASN A 134 -37.40 -0.25 -36.14
N GLU A 135 -37.77 0.95 -36.59
CA GLU A 135 -38.62 1.14 -37.78
C GLU A 135 -37.93 0.68 -39.08
N SER A 136 -36.60 0.78 -39.13
CA SER A 136 -35.80 0.41 -40.30
C SER A 136 -35.01 -0.88 -40.12
N GLU A 137 -35.08 -1.51 -38.95
CA GLU A 137 -34.23 -2.63 -38.52
C GLU A 137 -32.75 -2.42 -38.88
N LYS A 138 -32.23 -1.24 -38.52
CA LYS A 138 -30.84 -0.86 -38.75
C LYS A 138 -30.10 -0.73 -37.44
N LEU A 139 -28.96 -1.41 -37.35
CA LEU A 139 -28.00 -1.20 -36.28
C LEU A 139 -26.87 -0.31 -36.79
N THR A 140 -26.72 0.86 -36.19
CA THR A 140 -25.60 1.76 -36.45
C THR A 140 -24.62 1.69 -35.29
N VAL A 141 -23.37 1.33 -35.59
CA VAL A 141 -22.26 1.28 -34.63
C VAL A 141 -21.18 2.24 -35.09
N ARG A 142 -20.96 3.32 -34.35
CA ARG A 142 -19.82 4.23 -34.54
C ARG A 142 -18.70 3.85 -33.61
N VAL A 143 -17.51 3.68 -34.17
CA VAL A 143 -16.26 3.55 -33.41
C VAL A 143 -15.61 4.93 -33.44
N SER A 144 -15.70 5.67 -32.34
CA SER A 144 -15.17 7.04 -32.28
C SER A 144 -13.65 7.00 -32.09
N GLU A 145 -13.19 6.41 -30.99
CA GLU A 145 -11.76 6.35 -30.65
C GLU A 145 -11.41 5.18 -29.73
N CYS A 146 -10.11 4.89 -29.63
CA CYS A 146 -9.56 4.03 -28.58
C CYS A 146 -8.52 4.78 -27.76
N SER A 147 -8.30 4.33 -26.52
CA SER A 147 -7.30 4.91 -25.61
C SER A 147 -6.47 3.80 -24.96
N ASP A 148 -5.20 4.10 -24.72
CA ASP A 148 -4.27 3.28 -23.94
C ASP A 148 -4.09 1.84 -24.44
N LEU A 149 -4.09 1.65 -25.77
CA LEU A 149 -3.88 0.33 -26.39
C LEU A 149 -2.46 -0.21 -26.12
N THR A 150 -2.34 -1.54 -26.05
CA THR A 150 -1.05 -2.22 -25.89
C THR A 150 -0.10 -1.88 -27.06
N LEU A 151 1.15 -1.55 -26.74
CA LEU A 151 2.20 -1.34 -27.74
C LEU A 151 2.82 -2.67 -28.15
N THR A 152 3.02 -2.89 -29.44
CA THR A 152 3.72 -4.05 -29.99
C THR A 152 5.10 -3.60 -30.47
N ASN A 153 6.17 -4.10 -29.83
CA ASN A 153 7.55 -3.69 -30.12
C ASN A 153 7.78 -2.17 -30.10
N GLY A 154 7.11 -1.45 -29.19
CA GLY A 154 7.24 0.00 -29.03
C GLY A 154 6.42 0.84 -30.01
N SER A 155 5.60 0.23 -30.87
CA SER A 155 4.71 0.93 -31.80
C SER A 155 3.29 0.33 -31.79
N CYS A 156 2.29 1.08 -32.25
CA CYS A 156 0.94 0.56 -32.39
C CYS A 156 0.30 1.14 -33.65
N ASP A 157 -0.12 0.27 -34.57
CA ASP A 157 -0.82 0.61 -35.80
C ASP A 157 -2.25 0.03 -35.74
N PRO A 158 -3.15 0.59 -34.90
CA PRO A 158 -4.41 -0.05 -34.59
C PRO A 158 -5.48 0.09 -35.69
N PHE A 159 -6.30 -0.95 -35.79
CA PHE A 159 -7.58 -0.96 -36.48
C PHE A 159 -8.63 -1.74 -35.69
N THR A 160 -9.91 -1.49 -35.96
CA THR A 160 -11.03 -2.08 -35.24
C THR A 160 -11.93 -2.82 -36.22
N THR A 161 -12.25 -4.07 -35.90
CA THR A 161 -13.23 -4.89 -36.63
C THR A 161 -14.51 -4.96 -35.81
N VAL A 162 -15.61 -4.49 -36.39
CA VAL A 162 -16.95 -4.55 -35.81
C VAL A 162 -17.69 -5.71 -36.46
N ALA A 163 -18.08 -6.70 -35.66
CA ALA A 163 -18.79 -7.89 -36.11
C ALA A 163 -20.12 -8.07 -35.37
N VAL A 164 -21.20 -8.32 -36.10
CA VAL A 164 -22.51 -8.63 -35.53
C VAL A 164 -22.77 -10.12 -35.72
N ARG A 165 -23.05 -10.83 -34.62
CA ARG A 165 -23.42 -12.24 -34.63
C ARG A 165 -24.94 -12.40 -34.55
N PHE A 166 -25.49 -13.12 -35.52
CA PHE A 166 -26.91 -13.44 -35.60
C PHE A 166 -27.22 -14.79 -34.93
N THR A 167 -28.46 -14.99 -34.48
CA THR A 167 -28.94 -16.27 -33.91
C THR A 167 -28.81 -17.43 -34.90
N SER A 168 -28.84 -17.13 -36.20
CA SER A 168 -28.62 -18.09 -37.30
C SER A 168 -27.16 -18.56 -37.46
N GLY A 169 -26.23 -18.05 -36.64
CA GLY A 169 -24.80 -18.36 -36.74
C GLY A 169 -24.06 -17.57 -37.83
N LYS A 170 -24.76 -16.77 -38.64
CA LYS A 170 -24.15 -15.84 -39.60
C LYS A 170 -23.42 -14.73 -38.85
N VAL A 171 -22.29 -14.27 -39.39
CA VAL A 171 -21.51 -13.16 -38.85
C VAL A 171 -21.26 -12.16 -39.97
N GLU A 172 -21.69 -10.91 -39.78
CA GLU A 172 -21.33 -9.80 -40.67
C GLU A 172 -20.27 -8.95 -39.98
N SER A 173 -19.15 -8.67 -40.66
CA SER A 173 -18.04 -7.91 -40.09
C SER A 173 -17.57 -6.79 -41.02
N LYS A 174 -17.30 -5.62 -40.44
CA LYS A 174 -16.71 -4.45 -41.10
C LYS A 174 -15.50 -4.00 -40.31
N ARG A 175 -14.54 -3.30 -40.94
CA ARG A 175 -13.31 -2.83 -40.26
C ARG A 175 -13.03 -1.37 -40.56
N THR A 176 -12.41 -0.69 -39.59
CA THR A 176 -11.92 0.69 -39.73
C THR A 176 -10.63 0.75 -40.55
N LYS A 177 -10.22 1.97 -40.92
CA LYS A 177 -8.89 2.23 -41.49
C LYS A 177 -7.82 2.12 -40.40
N VAL A 178 -6.66 1.56 -40.77
CA VAL A 178 -5.50 1.47 -39.89
C VAL A 178 -4.97 2.88 -39.58
N LYS A 179 -4.80 3.20 -38.30
CA LYS A 179 -4.12 4.42 -37.84
C LYS A 179 -2.70 4.03 -37.45
N LYS A 180 -1.68 4.80 -37.86
CA LYS A 180 -0.27 4.44 -37.64
C LYS A 180 0.32 5.15 -36.43
N LYS A 181 1.24 4.48 -35.74
CA LYS A 181 2.09 4.98 -34.65
C LYS A 181 1.30 5.69 -33.54
N THR A 182 0.16 5.13 -33.16
CA THR A 182 -0.67 5.67 -32.09
C THR A 182 -1.30 4.54 -31.28
N ASN A 183 -1.22 4.63 -29.95
CA ASN A 183 -1.95 3.77 -29.03
C ASN A 183 -3.28 4.41 -28.59
N SER A 184 -3.64 5.57 -29.15
CA SER A 184 -4.92 6.24 -28.93
C SER A 184 -5.48 6.72 -30.27
N PRO A 185 -5.93 5.80 -31.13
CA PRO A 185 -6.44 6.13 -32.45
C PRO A 185 -7.82 6.79 -32.38
N VAL A 186 -8.00 7.87 -33.15
CA VAL A 186 -9.33 8.42 -33.47
C VAL A 186 -9.73 7.91 -34.85
N PHE A 187 -10.81 7.14 -34.89
CA PHE A 187 -11.37 6.57 -36.11
C PHE A 187 -12.51 7.42 -36.64
N ASP A 188 -13.51 7.69 -35.79
CA ASP A 188 -14.77 8.34 -36.14
C ASP A 188 -15.50 7.69 -37.32
N GLU A 189 -15.48 6.37 -37.38
CA GLU A 189 -16.10 5.59 -38.46
C GLU A 189 -17.40 4.95 -37.99
N ALA A 190 -18.48 5.13 -38.76
CA ALA A 190 -19.80 4.56 -38.50
C ALA A 190 -20.12 3.41 -39.45
N PHE A 191 -20.60 2.30 -38.90
CA PHE A 191 -20.98 1.11 -39.62
C PHE A 191 -22.46 0.84 -39.45
N VAL A 192 -23.19 0.74 -40.56
CA VAL A 192 -24.61 0.38 -40.57
C VAL A 192 -24.75 -1.09 -40.96
N PHE A 193 -25.49 -1.86 -40.18
CA PHE A 193 -25.82 -3.26 -40.44
C PHE A 193 -27.33 -3.36 -40.70
N GLU A 194 -27.71 -3.88 -41.86
CA GLU A 194 -29.11 -4.12 -42.25
C GLU A 194 -29.53 -5.50 -41.78
N LEU A 195 -30.45 -5.54 -40.82
CA LEU A 195 -30.77 -6.75 -40.09
C LEU A 195 -31.77 -7.65 -40.84
N ASN A 196 -32.53 -7.06 -41.78
CA ASN A 196 -33.57 -7.71 -42.58
C ASN A 196 -33.07 -8.70 -43.68
N ARG A 197 -31.81 -8.65 -44.12
CA ARG A 197 -31.33 -9.43 -45.29
C ARG A 197 -30.92 -10.88 -45.01
N CYS A 198 -31.08 -11.38 -43.80
CA CYS A 198 -30.51 -12.67 -43.39
C CYS A 198 -31.52 -13.82 -43.23
N GLY A 199 -32.82 -13.57 -43.44
CA GLY A 199 -33.87 -14.58 -43.30
C GLY A 199 -34.67 -14.77 -44.58
N ARG A 200 -34.12 -15.48 -45.58
CA ARG A 200 -34.86 -16.15 -46.67
C ARG A 200 -33.96 -17.23 -47.31
N GLY A 201 -33.51 -18.17 -46.48
CA GLY A 201 -32.96 -19.45 -46.93
C GLY A 201 -34.03 -20.52 -46.77
N ASN A 202 -34.31 -21.24 -47.85
CA ASN A 202 -35.48 -22.09 -48.04
C ASN A 202 -35.36 -23.46 -47.32
N ASP A 203 -35.33 -23.50 -45.99
CA ASP A 203 -35.37 -24.78 -45.24
C ASP A 203 -36.47 -24.75 -44.17
N SER A 204 -37.64 -25.22 -44.58
CA SER A 204 -38.90 -25.23 -43.85
C SER A 204 -39.02 -26.44 -42.90
N ARG A 205 -38.18 -26.53 -41.87
CA ARG A 205 -38.30 -27.62 -40.87
C ARG A 205 -38.25 -27.25 -39.39
N TYR A 206 -38.11 -25.96 -39.03
CA TYR A 206 -38.22 -25.54 -37.63
C TYR A 206 -38.99 -24.23 -37.50
N ASN A 207 -40.31 -24.30 -37.68
CA ASN A 207 -41.21 -23.28 -37.16
C ASN A 207 -41.47 -23.58 -35.68
N LEU A 208 -40.73 -22.90 -34.80
CA LEU A 208 -41.15 -22.68 -33.43
C LEU A 208 -41.64 -21.24 -33.33
N ASN A 209 -42.84 -21.12 -32.76
CA ASN A 209 -43.64 -19.92 -32.52
C ASN A 209 -42.84 -18.62 -32.36
N GLY A 210 -43.24 -17.61 -33.14
CA GLY A 210 -42.68 -16.26 -33.07
C GLY A 210 -43.04 -15.54 -31.77
N HIS A 211 -42.00 -15.00 -31.11
CA HIS A 211 -41.96 -13.65 -30.52
C HIS A 211 -40.60 -13.32 -29.84
N ASP A 212 -39.47 -13.90 -30.25
CA ASP A 212 -38.15 -13.53 -29.69
C ASP A 212 -37.15 -13.09 -30.77
N GLY A 213 -36.52 -11.92 -30.56
CA GLY A 213 -35.70 -11.20 -31.53
C GLY A 213 -34.42 -11.93 -31.98
N ASN A 214 -34.15 -11.89 -33.28
CA ASN A 214 -33.09 -12.64 -33.98
C ASN A 214 -31.65 -12.09 -33.86
N TRP A 215 -31.20 -11.57 -32.70
CA TRP A 215 -29.88 -10.90 -32.59
C TRP A 215 -29.10 -11.34 -31.34
N CYS A 216 -27.82 -11.75 -31.49
CA CYS A 216 -27.08 -12.42 -30.39
C CYS A 216 -25.95 -11.62 -29.74
N GLU A 217 -25.08 -10.92 -30.49
CA GLU A 217 -23.89 -10.30 -29.87
C GLU A 217 -23.21 -9.31 -30.84
N LEU A 218 -22.94 -8.08 -30.39
CA LEU A 218 -22.01 -7.17 -31.08
C LEU A 218 -20.60 -7.41 -30.55
N VAL A 219 -19.66 -7.76 -31.43
CA VAL A 219 -18.26 -8.02 -31.08
C VAL A 219 -17.37 -6.99 -31.78
N VAL A 220 -16.72 -6.14 -31.00
CA VAL A 220 -15.75 -5.16 -31.49
C VAL A 220 -14.35 -5.63 -31.13
N THR A 221 -13.55 -5.99 -32.13
CA THR A 221 -12.16 -6.49 -31.94
C THR A 221 -11.16 -5.43 -32.37
N VAL A 222 -10.20 -5.09 -31.52
CA VAL A 222 -9.10 -4.17 -31.81
C VAL A 222 -7.83 -4.97 -32.05
N CYS A 223 -7.12 -4.64 -33.13
CA CYS A 223 -5.89 -5.31 -33.56
C CYS A 223 -4.83 -4.29 -33.99
N HIS A 224 -3.56 -4.67 -33.89
CA HIS A 224 -2.41 -3.98 -34.47
C HIS A 224 -2.10 -4.60 -35.83
N ASP A 225 -1.93 -3.77 -36.87
CA ASP A 225 -1.50 -4.20 -38.19
C ASP A 225 0.01 -4.42 -38.23
N GLY A 226 0.41 -5.70 -38.30
CA GLY A 226 1.81 -6.11 -38.38
C GLY A 226 2.33 -6.32 -39.80
N GLY A 227 1.63 -5.87 -40.84
CA GLY A 227 2.07 -6.00 -42.24
C GLY A 227 2.08 -7.45 -42.76
N GLY A 228 1.23 -8.31 -42.20
CA GLY A 228 1.06 -9.71 -42.62
C GLY A 228 0.41 -10.58 -41.55
N ASN A 229 0.76 -10.36 -40.28
CA ASN A 229 0.13 -10.99 -39.12
C ASN A 229 -0.43 -9.92 -38.18
N ASN A 230 -1.76 -9.82 -38.11
CA ASN A 230 -2.43 -8.88 -37.23
C ASN A 230 -2.35 -9.36 -35.78
N VAL A 231 -1.88 -8.49 -34.89
CA VAL A 231 -1.75 -8.80 -33.46
C VAL A 231 -3.02 -8.39 -32.73
N PHE A 232 -3.62 -9.31 -31.99
CA PHE A 232 -4.82 -9.03 -31.20
C PHE A 232 -4.50 -8.11 -30.02
N LEU A 233 -5.24 -7.01 -29.89
CA LEU A 233 -5.08 -6.06 -28.78
C LEU A 233 -6.22 -6.15 -27.76
N GLY A 234 -7.39 -6.68 -28.16
CA GLY A 234 -8.53 -6.91 -27.26
C GLY A 234 -9.87 -6.94 -27.99
N GLU A 235 -10.93 -7.43 -27.32
CA GLU A 235 -12.30 -7.40 -27.85
C GLU A 235 -13.32 -6.89 -26.83
N VAL A 236 -14.40 -6.28 -27.30
CA VAL A 236 -15.58 -5.91 -26.52
C VAL A 236 -16.76 -6.67 -27.07
N ARG A 237 -17.57 -7.24 -26.17
CA ARG A 237 -18.81 -7.93 -26.50
C ARG A 237 -19.96 -7.21 -25.85
N VAL A 238 -20.87 -6.68 -26.66
CA VAL A 238 -22.06 -5.96 -26.21
C VAL A 238 -23.28 -6.81 -26.55
N PRO A 239 -24.04 -7.30 -25.55
CA PRO A 239 -25.33 -7.89 -25.81
C PRO A 239 -26.28 -6.81 -26.34
N LEU A 240 -26.88 -7.04 -27.51
CA LEU A 240 -27.81 -6.10 -28.13
C LEU A 240 -29.21 -6.34 -27.56
N GLN A 241 -29.82 -5.30 -26.99
CA GLN A 241 -31.21 -5.31 -26.52
C GLN A 241 -32.10 -4.50 -27.47
N GLN A 242 -33.40 -4.82 -27.55
CA GLN A 242 -34.37 -4.02 -28.29
C GLN A 242 -34.45 -2.61 -27.66
N ASN A 243 -34.46 -1.54 -28.48
CA ASN A 243 -34.39 -0.12 -28.05
C ASN A 243 -33.08 0.36 -27.40
N MET A 244 -31.93 -0.03 -27.94
CA MET A 244 -30.63 0.42 -27.42
C MET A 244 -30.07 1.65 -28.15
N GLN A 245 -29.96 2.78 -27.44
CA GLN A 245 -29.17 3.95 -27.85
C GLN A 245 -28.18 4.28 -26.74
N GLN A 246 -26.90 3.98 -26.94
CA GLN A 246 -25.85 4.19 -25.95
C GLN A 246 -24.56 4.71 -26.57
N SER A 247 -23.91 5.64 -25.87
CA SER A 247 -22.59 6.18 -26.18
C SER A 247 -21.75 5.98 -24.92
N ALA A 248 -20.74 5.12 -25.00
CA ALA A 248 -19.96 4.75 -23.82
C ALA A 248 -18.54 4.25 -24.16
N TRP A 249 -17.67 4.33 -23.16
CA TRP A 249 -16.36 3.70 -23.18
C TRP A 249 -16.44 2.27 -22.69
N TYR A 250 -15.98 1.33 -23.51
CA TYR A 250 -15.91 -0.09 -23.18
C TYR A 250 -14.45 -0.51 -23.00
N LEU A 251 -14.16 -1.22 -21.91
CA LEU A 251 -12.83 -1.76 -21.66
C LEU A 251 -12.59 -2.99 -22.53
N LEU A 252 -11.44 -3.07 -23.18
CA LEU A 252 -11.07 -4.21 -24.00
C LEU A 252 -10.86 -5.47 -23.14
N GLN A 253 -11.31 -6.62 -23.63
CA GLN A 253 -11.26 -7.91 -22.93
C GLN A 253 -10.41 -8.93 -23.70
N PRO A 254 -9.78 -9.90 -23.00
CA PRO A 254 -9.23 -11.11 -23.60
C PRO A 254 -10.26 -11.85 -24.48
N GLY A 255 -9.82 -12.37 -25.62
CA GLY A 255 -10.72 -13.02 -26.57
C GLY A 255 -11.27 -14.36 -26.10
N LYS A 256 -12.60 -14.58 -26.17
CA LYS A 256 -13.24 -15.89 -25.95
C LYS A 256 -13.36 -16.70 -27.24
N ARG A 257 -12.28 -16.93 -28.00
CA ARG A 257 -12.36 -17.88 -29.14
C ARG A 257 -12.43 -19.31 -28.59
N ASN A 258 -13.33 -20.12 -29.14
CA ASN A 258 -13.38 -21.56 -28.91
C ASN A 258 -12.00 -22.16 -29.19
N VAL A 259 -11.42 -22.79 -28.17
CA VAL A 259 -10.24 -23.66 -28.24
C VAL A 259 -10.63 -24.96 -28.93
N GLY A 260 -11.08 -24.86 -30.18
CA GLY A 260 -11.49 -25.99 -31.00
C GLY A 260 -10.92 -25.79 -32.40
N LYS A 261 -9.99 -26.67 -32.79
CA LYS A 261 -9.28 -26.73 -34.08
C LYS A 261 -7.96 -25.96 -34.21
N ALA A 262 -7.20 -25.81 -33.13
CA ALA A 262 -5.75 -25.96 -33.23
C ALA A 262 -5.43 -27.41 -32.84
N LYS A 263 -4.54 -28.09 -33.59
CA LYS A 263 -4.06 -29.43 -33.20
C LYS A 263 -3.65 -29.39 -31.73
N SER A 264 -4.15 -30.35 -30.96
CA SER A 264 -3.90 -30.54 -29.53
C SER A 264 -2.40 -30.71 -29.25
N THR A 265 -1.67 -29.60 -29.16
CA THR A 265 -0.50 -29.49 -28.29
C THR A 265 -0.96 -28.75 -27.05
N SER A 266 -1.13 -29.52 -25.96
CA SER A 266 -1.41 -29.14 -24.58
C SER A 266 -1.18 -27.65 -24.25
N LEU A 267 -2.24 -26.83 -24.34
CA LEU A 267 -2.22 -25.42 -23.89
C LEU A 267 -2.50 -25.27 -22.38
N CYS A 268 -2.61 -26.38 -21.66
CA CYS A 268 -2.42 -26.44 -20.21
C CYS A 268 -1.08 -27.12 -19.93
N SER A 269 0.02 -26.47 -20.31
CA SER A 269 1.27 -26.75 -19.61
C SER A 269 1.04 -26.30 -18.18
N ASP A 270 1.03 -27.23 -17.23
CA ASP A 270 1.04 -26.90 -15.81
C ASP A 270 2.36 -26.16 -15.51
N ILE A 271 2.29 -24.82 -15.47
CA ILE A 271 3.46 -23.94 -15.23
C ILE A 271 3.76 -23.88 -13.71
N GLY A 272 2.92 -24.52 -12.90
CA GLY A 272 3.02 -24.53 -11.46
C GLY A 272 2.02 -23.59 -10.79
N SER A 273 2.23 -23.38 -9.50
CA SER A 273 1.30 -22.63 -8.64
C SER A 273 2.03 -21.63 -7.76
N LEU A 274 1.35 -20.54 -7.40
CA LEU A 274 1.87 -19.46 -6.55
C LEU A 274 0.95 -19.26 -5.35
N ARG A 275 1.53 -19.28 -4.15
CA ARG A 275 0.83 -19.05 -2.90
C ARG A 275 0.79 -17.56 -2.56
N LEU A 276 -0.40 -17.00 -2.44
CA LEU A 276 -0.62 -15.59 -2.11
C LEU A 276 -1.54 -15.46 -0.90
N LYS A 277 -1.22 -14.52 0.00
CA LYS A 277 -2.13 -14.09 1.07
C LYS A 277 -2.52 -12.63 0.84
N ILE A 278 -3.81 -12.37 0.60
CA ILE A 278 -4.30 -11.07 0.14
C ILE A 278 -5.20 -10.46 1.21
N TYR A 279 -4.96 -9.18 1.50
CA TYR A 279 -5.77 -8.33 2.35
C TYR A 279 -6.20 -7.13 1.53
N TYR A 280 -7.46 -7.12 1.11
CA TYR A 280 -8.05 -6.01 0.39
C TYR A 280 -9.15 -5.38 1.26
N THR A 281 -8.99 -4.11 1.61
CA THR A 281 -10.00 -3.36 2.36
C THR A 281 -10.45 -2.16 1.55
N ARG A 282 -11.74 -1.83 1.66
CA ARG A 282 -12.34 -0.64 1.06
C ARG A 282 -13.13 0.08 2.15
N ASP A 283 -12.54 1.17 2.62
CA ASP A 283 -13.13 2.00 3.65
C ASP A 283 -13.88 3.17 2.98
N TYR A 284 -15.14 3.34 3.34
CA TYR A 284 -15.96 4.47 2.88
C TYR A 284 -15.88 5.56 3.95
N VAL A 285 -15.09 6.59 3.69
CA VAL A 285 -14.87 7.70 4.61
C VAL A 285 -15.92 8.77 4.34
N PHE A 286 -16.85 8.92 5.28
CA PHE A 286 -17.90 9.94 5.29
C PHE A 286 -17.36 11.28 5.81
N ASP A 287 -18.23 12.30 5.81
CA ASP A 287 -17.93 13.59 6.43
C ASP A 287 -17.71 13.42 7.95
N SER A 288 -16.89 14.29 8.53
CA SER A 288 -16.39 14.16 9.91
C SER A 288 -17.50 14.10 10.98
N ASN A 289 -18.63 14.77 10.72
CA ASN A 289 -19.81 14.82 11.60
C ASN A 289 -20.48 13.44 11.76
N MET A 290 -20.41 12.59 10.74
CA MET A 290 -21.00 11.25 10.79
C MET A 290 -20.33 10.35 11.83
N TYR A 291 -19.06 10.63 12.15
CA TYR A 291 -18.28 9.85 13.12
C TYR A 291 -18.33 10.41 14.54
N ASP A 292 -19.09 11.47 14.81
CA ASP A 292 -19.04 12.17 16.09
C ASP A 292 -19.39 11.27 17.28
N ASP A 293 -20.40 10.40 17.14
CA ASP A 293 -20.82 9.51 18.23
C ASP A 293 -19.75 8.46 18.54
N LEU A 294 -19.23 7.79 17.50
CA LEU A 294 -18.12 6.85 17.64
C LEU A 294 -16.86 7.52 18.20
N ARG A 295 -16.54 8.74 17.75
CA ARG A 295 -15.40 9.52 18.22
C ARG A 295 -15.54 9.88 19.69
N LYS A 296 -16.72 10.38 20.11
CA LYS A 296 -17.00 10.71 21.52
C LYS A 296 -16.86 9.48 22.41
N LEU A 297 -17.42 8.32 22.00
CA LEU A 297 -17.29 7.07 22.76
C LEU A 297 -15.83 6.65 22.95
N ILE A 298 -15.02 6.70 21.88
CA ILE A 298 -13.60 6.35 21.96
C ILE A 298 -12.84 7.32 22.86
N LEU A 299 -13.01 8.64 22.68
CA LEU A 299 -12.28 9.64 23.47
C LEU A 299 -12.72 9.66 24.94
N HIS A 300 -13.98 9.35 25.24
CA HIS A 300 -14.48 9.23 26.62
C HIS A 300 -13.86 8.06 27.40
N SER A 301 -13.18 7.13 26.71
CA SER A 301 -12.51 5.98 27.34
C SER A 301 -11.54 6.37 28.47
N VAL A 302 -10.88 7.54 28.36
CA VAL A 302 -9.91 8.01 29.36
C VAL A 302 -10.58 8.39 30.68
N SER A 303 -11.83 8.84 30.64
CA SER A 303 -12.58 9.30 31.81
C SER A 303 -13.37 8.20 32.51
N MET A 304 -13.49 7.01 31.89
CA MET A 304 -14.27 5.91 32.44
C MET A 304 -13.48 5.07 33.44
N GLN A 305 -14.14 4.71 34.55
CA GLN A 305 -13.63 3.80 35.57
C GLN A 305 -14.72 2.75 35.88
N PRO A 306 -14.43 1.44 35.83
CA PRO A 306 -13.14 0.84 35.48
C PRO A 306 -12.81 0.97 33.99
N ILE A 307 -11.51 1.03 33.66
CA ILE A 307 -11.04 1.12 32.25
C ILE A 307 -11.49 -0.08 31.41
N THR A 308 -11.80 -1.22 32.03
CA THR A 308 -12.33 -2.42 31.36
C THR A 308 -13.71 -2.20 30.74
N SER A 309 -14.47 -1.21 31.21
CA SER A 309 -15.74 -0.80 30.60
C SER A 309 -15.57 0.21 29.47
N SER A 310 -14.36 0.72 29.24
CA SER A 310 -14.10 1.73 28.20
C SER A 310 -14.22 1.17 26.78
N ALA A 311 -14.62 2.03 25.85
CA ALA A 311 -14.69 1.66 24.43
C ALA A 311 -13.32 1.20 23.90
N CYS A 312 -12.23 1.87 24.30
CA CYS A 312 -10.87 1.49 23.89
C CYS A 312 -10.50 0.07 24.32
N PHE A 313 -10.77 -0.30 25.58
CA PHE A 313 -10.49 -1.65 26.08
C PHE A 313 -11.36 -2.70 25.38
N LEU A 314 -12.67 -2.45 25.32
CA LEU A 314 -13.64 -3.37 24.74
C LEU A 314 -13.37 -3.61 23.24
N LEU A 315 -12.98 -2.59 22.47
CA LEU A 315 -12.57 -2.75 21.08
C LEU A 315 -11.33 -3.64 20.96
N GLY A 316 -10.37 -3.51 21.86
CA GLY A 316 -9.22 -4.40 21.96
C GLY A 316 -9.61 -5.86 22.24
N GLU A 317 -10.69 -6.10 22.97
CA GLU A 317 -11.20 -7.44 23.25
C GLU A 317 -12.08 -8.00 22.12
N ILE A 318 -12.92 -7.18 21.49
CA ILE A 318 -13.77 -7.58 20.35
C ILE A 318 -12.90 -8.02 19.17
N ILE A 319 -11.85 -7.27 18.86
CA ILE A 319 -10.97 -7.53 17.71
C ILE A 319 -9.88 -8.55 18.10
N PRO A 320 -9.84 -9.75 17.49
CA PRO A 320 -8.87 -10.78 17.87
C PRO A 320 -7.41 -10.37 17.64
N ASN A 321 -7.14 -9.67 16.54
CA ASN A 321 -5.80 -9.17 16.23
C ASN A 321 -5.56 -7.83 16.91
N LYS A 322 -4.81 -7.84 18.02
CA LYS A 322 -4.54 -6.63 18.81
C LYS A 322 -3.84 -5.51 18.00
N LEU A 323 -3.09 -5.84 16.95
CA LEU A 323 -2.48 -4.82 16.07
C LEU A 323 -3.53 -4.05 15.24
N ASP A 324 -4.57 -4.74 14.76
CA ASP A 324 -5.61 -4.14 13.93
C ASP A 324 -6.48 -3.17 14.74
N ALA A 325 -6.66 -3.44 16.04
CA ALA A 325 -7.29 -2.51 16.99
C ALA A 325 -6.35 -1.38 17.41
N ALA A 326 -5.12 -1.72 17.81
CA ALA A 326 -4.18 -0.76 18.40
C ALA A 326 -3.76 0.34 17.41
N GLN A 327 -3.57 0.02 16.13
CA GLN A 327 -3.15 1.01 15.12
C GLN A 327 -4.11 2.20 15.00
N PRO A 328 -5.40 2.00 14.65
CA PRO A 328 -6.33 3.13 14.53
C PRO A 328 -6.59 3.81 15.88
N LEU A 329 -6.65 3.06 16.99
CA LEU A 329 -6.85 3.64 18.32
C LEU A 329 -5.68 4.56 18.72
N ALA A 330 -4.44 4.07 18.66
CA ALA A 330 -3.26 4.87 19.00
C ALA A 330 -3.17 6.14 18.12
N ARG A 331 -3.49 6.01 16.84
CA ARG A 331 -3.57 7.14 15.91
C ARG A 331 -4.60 8.19 16.33
N ILE A 332 -5.84 7.77 16.61
CA ILE A 332 -6.91 8.69 17.04
C ILE A 332 -6.52 9.40 18.34
N PHE A 333 -6.05 8.66 19.35
CA PHE A 333 -5.64 9.26 20.61
C PHE A 333 -4.43 10.20 20.46
N LEU A 334 -3.47 9.86 19.58
CA LEU A 334 -2.33 10.73 19.29
C LEU A 334 -2.78 12.03 18.59
N HIS A 335 -3.70 11.93 17.62
CA HIS A 335 -4.30 13.08 16.95
C HIS A 335 -5.00 14.04 17.93
N HIS A 336 -5.73 13.49 18.91
CA HIS A 336 -6.44 14.26 19.93
C HIS A 336 -5.59 14.61 21.17
N ARG A 337 -4.28 14.30 21.17
CA ARG A 337 -3.34 14.52 22.31
C ARG A 337 -3.74 13.81 23.61
N MET A 338 -4.44 12.68 23.50
CA MET A 338 -4.94 11.87 24.61
C MET A 338 -4.22 10.51 24.73
N ILE A 339 -3.12 10.30 23.99
CA ILE A 339 -2.38 9.03 23.98
C ILE A 339 -1.70 8.71 25.31
N VAL A 340 -1.13 9.71 26.00
CA VAL A 340 -0.46 9.50 27.30
C VAL A 340 -1.48 9.12 28.37
N PRO A 341 -2.60 9.85 28.56
CA PRO A 341 -3.62 9.47 29.54
C PRO A 341 -4.22 8.08 29.31
N VAL A 342 -4.54 7.71 28.06
CA VAL A 342 -5.17 6.41 27.78
C VAL A 342 -4.20 5.24 28.01
N ILE A 343 -2.93 5.41 27.62
CA ILE A 343 -1.91 4.39 27.86
C ILE A 343 -1.67 4.25 29.36
N LYS A 344 -1.60 5.35 30.12
CA LYS A 344 -1.45 5.32 31.58
C LYS A 344 -2.54 4.49 32.25
N THR A 345 -3.82 4.72 31.94
CA THR A 345 -4.94 3.99 32.55
C THR A 345 -4.96 2.51 32.16
N LEU A 346 -4.71 2.19 30.88
CA LEU A 346 -4.66 0.81 30.41
C LEU A 346 -3.46 0.03 30.97
N ALA A 347 -2.28 0.68 30.99
CA ALA A 347 -1.04 0.12 31.52
C ALA A 347 -1.16 -0.15 33.03
N SER A 348 -1.76 0.78 33.78
CA SER A 348 -2.02 0.59 35.22
C SER A 348 -2.88 -0.64 35.48
N TRP A 349 -3.91 -0.87 34.67
CA TRP A 349 -4.73 -2.06 34.78
C TRP A 349 -3.96 -3.34 34.41
N GLU A 350 -3.22 -3.35 33.30
CA GLU A 350 -2.42 -4.50 32.85
C GLU A 350 -1.36 -4.91 33.89
N VAL A 351 -0.66 -3.93 34.46
CA VAL A 351 0.36 -4.14 35.50
C VAL A 351 -0.29 -4.64 36.81
N SER A 352 -1.50 -4.20 37.13
CA SER A 352 -2.23 -4.67 38.33
C SER A 352 -2.52 -6.18 38.30
N LYS A 353 -2.68 -6.77 37.11
CA LYS A 353 -2.91 -8.21 36.92
C LYS A 353 -1.61 -9.02 36.80
N THR A 354 -0.49 -8.34 36.61
CA THR A 354 0.80 -9.00 36.45
C THR A 354 1.37 -9.38 37.82
N THR A 355 1.78 -10.65 37.95
CA THR A 355 2.39 -11.21 39.17
C THR A 355 3.91 -11.29 39.06
N ASP A 356 4.42 -11.71 37.90
CA ASP A 356 5.85 -11.81 37.63
C ASP A 356 6.39 -10.55 36.94
N VAL A 357 7.36 -9.91 37.59
CA VAL A 357 8.10 -8.75 37.08
C VAL A 357 8.69 -9.00 35.69
N ASN A 358 9.13 -10.22 35.41
CA ASN A 358 9.73 -10.57 34.13
C ASN A 358 8.72 -10.70 32.98
N THR A 359 7.41 -10.60 33.25
CA THR A 359 6.37 -10.73 32.22
C THR A 359 5.72 -9.41 31.84
N ILE A 360 6.00 -8.33 32.58
CA ILE A 360 5.45 -6.98 32.38
C ILE A 360 5.70 -6.53 30.93
N PHE A 361 4.62 -6.21 30.21
CA PHE A 361 4.63 -5.74 28.82
C PHE A 361 5.46 -6.59 27.83
N ARG A 362 5.75 -7.86 28.13
CA ARG A 362 6.41 -8.80 27.19
C ARG A 362 5.42 -9.50 26.26
N GLY A 363 4.13 -9.48 26.59
CA GLY A 363 3.06 -10.07 25.79
C GLY A 363 2.66 -9.25 24.55
N ASN A 364 1.75 -9.80 23.75
CA ASN A 364 1.05 -9.09 22.67
C ASN A 364 -0.29 -8.56 23.19
N THR A 365 -0.23 -7.49 23.96
CA THR A 365 -1.37 -6.80 24.58
C THR A 365 -1.80 -5.57 23.79
N LEU A 366 -2.97 -5.02 24.09
CA LEU A 366 -3.42 -3.76 23.48
C LEU A 366 -2.44 -2.63 23.79
N VAL A 367 -1.99 -2.49 25.04
CA VAL A 367 -1.04 -1.47 25.48
C VAL A 367 0.28 -1.58 24.72
N SER A 368 0.85 -2.79 24.67
CA SER A 368 2.12 -2.99 23.97
C SER A 368 2.03 -2.68 22.48
N LYS A 369 0.91 -3.01 21.82
CA LYS A 369 0.71 -2.68 20.40
C LYS A 369 0.40 -1.21 20.15
N MET A 370 -0.26 -0.51 21.07
CA MET A 370 -0.45 0.94 20.99
C MET A 370 0.86 1.69 21.18
N MET A 371 1.72 1.21 22.08
CA MET A 371 3.09 1.69 22.24
C MET A 371 3.92 1.44 20.98
N ASP A 372 3.88 0.23 20.40
CA ASP A 372 4.57 -0.11 19.14
C ASP A 372 4.19 0.88 18.01
N GLU A 373 2.90 1.22 17.87
CA GLU A 373 2.42 2.19 16.87
C GLU A 373 2.85 3.62 17.20
N THR A 374 2.78 4.02 18.47
CA THR A 374 3.16 5.39 18.88
C THR A 374 4.65 5.63 18.72
N MET A 375 5.50 4.67 19.10
CA MET A 375 6.96 4.72 18.86
C MET A 375 7.27 4.74 17.37
N ARG A 376 6.56 3.97 16.54
CA ARG A 376 6.74 4.01 15.08
C ARG A 376 6.33 5.35 14.48
N LEU A 377 5.26 5.99 14.96
CA LEU A 377 4.79 7.27 14.42
C LEU A 377 5.63 8.46 14.88
N ALA A 378 5.92 8.55 16.18
CA ALA A 378 6.64 9.68 16.77
C ALA A 378 8.17 9.51 16.73
N GLY A 379 8.64 8.26 16.79
CA GLY A 379 10.06 7.93 16.90
C GLY A 379 10.77 7.71 15.57
N LEU A 380 10.08 7.61 14.42
CA LEU A 380 10.73 7.26 13.15
C LEU A 380 11.90 8.18 12.81
N HIS A 381 11.74 9.49 13.03
CA HIS A 381 12.80 10.47 12.82
C HIS A 381 14.01 10.21 13.72
N TYR A 382 13.76 10.09 15.02
CA TYR A 382 14.77 9.78 16.02
C TYR A 382 15.52 8.47 15.69
N LEU A 383 14.81 7.45 15.22
CA LEU A 383 15.39 6.19 14.77
C LEU A 383 16.32 6.36 13.57
N HIS A 384 15.92 7.17 12.59
CA HIS A 384 16.72 7.45 11.40
C HIS A 384 18.00 8.21 11.76
N GLU A 385 17.90 9.28 12.54
CA GLU A 385 19.08 10.04 12.96
C GLU A 385 20.06 9.20 13.79
N THR A 386 19.53 8.28 14.61
CA THR A 386 20.32 7.47 15.52
C THR A 386 20.97 6.28 14.81
N LEU A 387 20.21 5.50 14.05
CA LEU A 387 20.69 4.22 13.50
C LEU A 387 21.20 4.31 12.07
N ARG A 388 20.67 5.20 11.23
CA ARG A 388 20.97 5.18 9.78
C ARG A 388 22.47 5.34 9.49
N PRO A 389 23.22 6.28 10.12
CA PRO A 389 24.64 6.42 9.85
C PRO A 389 25.43 5.14 10.15
N ALA A 390 25.17 4.50 11.29
CA ALA A 390 25.86 3.27 11.68
C ALA A 390 25.46 2.07 10.80
N LEU A 391 24.17 1.94 10.44
CA LEU A 391 23.70 0.87 9.57
C LEU A 391 24.18 1.01 8.13
N ASP A 392 24.34 2.23 7.62
CA ASP A 392 24.88 2.46 6.26
C ASP A 392 26.33 1.96 6.14
N VAL A 393 27.12 2.03 7.20
CA VAL A 393 28.46 1.42 7.27
C VAL A 393 28.35 -0.11 7.13
N VAL A 394 27.51 -0.75 7.95
CA VAL A 394 27.31 -2.22 7.89
C VAL A 394 26.85 -2.67 6.49
N ILE A 395 25.91 -1.95 5.88
CA ILE A 395 25.33 -2.29 4.57
C ILE A 395 26.31 -2.02 3.41
N SER A 396 27.21 -1.05 3.57
CA SER A 396 28.19 -0.69 2.53
C SER A 396 29.43 -1.59 2.57
N GLU A 397 29.96 -1.88 3.76
CA GLU A 397 31.18 -2.68 3.92
C GLU A 397 30.94 -4.19 3.73
N ARG A 398 29.78 -4.70 4.15
CA ARG A 398 29.38 -6.12 3.99
C ARG A 398 30.40 -7.14 4.54
N LYS A 399 31.20 -6.75 5.54
CA LYS A 399 32.12 -7.67 6.24
C LYS A 399 31.36 -8.86 6.83
N SER A 400 31.97 -10.05 6.81
CA SER A 400 31.41 -11.23 7.49
C SER A 400 31.54 -11.08 9.00
N CYS A 401 30.48 -11.43 9.72
CA CYS A 401 30.41 -11.47 11.17
C CYS A 401 29.95 -12.84 11.70
N GLU A 402 30.02 -13.89 10.88
CA GLU A 402 29.62 -15.24 11.31
C GLU A 402 30.67 -15.80 12.29
N ILE A 403 30.19 -16.15 13.48
CA ILE A 403 30.98 -16.61 14.63
C ILE A 403 30.53 -17.99 15.13
N ASP A 404 29.55 -18.62 14.46
CA ASP A 404 29.08 -19.96 14.78
C ASP A 404 30.07 -21.03 14.26
N PRO A 405 30.71 -21.82 15.15
CA PRO A 405 31.66 -22.86 14.75
C PRO A 405 31.05 -23.99 13.92
N SER A 406 29.71 -24.15 13.94
CA SER A 406 29.03 -25.14 13.08
C SER A 406 28.96 -24.70 11.61
N ARG A 407 29.14 -23.40 11.33
CA ARG A 407 29.06 -22.81 9.99
C ARG A 407 30.44 -22.50 9.41
N ILE A 408 31.41 -22.18 10.27
CA ILE A 408 32.79 -21.86 9.88
C ILE A 408 33.73 -22.69 10.76
N THR A 409 34.63 -23.43 10.13
CA THR A 409 35.58 -24.33 10.82
C THR A 409 36.92 -23.67 11.12
N ASP A 410 37.30 -22.61 10.39
CA ASP A 410 38.56 -21.91 10.57
C ASP A 410 38.52 -20.90 11.74
N SER A 411 39.34 -21.16 12.76
CA SER A 411 39.43 -20.36 13.98
C SER A 411 40.00 -18.95 13.74
N THR A 412 40.86 -18.77 12.74
CA THR A 412 41.43 -17.45 12.43
C THR A 412 40.38 -16.52 11.81
N THR A 413 39.58 -17.06 10.87
CA THR A 413 38.41 -16.38 10.32
C THR A 413 37.36 -16.05 11.39
N ILE A 414 37.09 -16.94 12.34
CA ILE A 414 36.18 -16.66 13.47
C ILE A 414 36.67 -15.47 14.29
N CYS A 415 37.97 -15.41 14.60
CA CYS A 415 38.56 -14.32 15.38
C CYS A 415 38.43 -12.96 14.63
N SER A 416 38.69 -12.96 13.32
CA SER A 416 38.50 -11.77 12.48
C SER A 416 37.03 -11.33 12.42
N ASN A 417 36.11 -12.27 12.19
CA ASN A 417 34.66 -12.01 12.14
C ASN A 417 34.13 -11.49 13.49
N LEU A 418 34.66 -12.00 14.61
CA LEU A 418 34.35 -11.51 15.94
C LEU A 418 34.78 -10.05 16.12
N ASN A 419 35.96 -9.66 15.65
CA ASN A 419 36.42 -8.27 15.71
C ASN A 419 35.55 -7.35 14.84
N ASN A 420 35.17 -7.78 13.63
CA ASN A 420 34.22 -7.05 12.79
C ASN A 420 32.88 -6.84 13.51
N LEU A 421 32.37 -7.89 14.18
CA LEU A 421 31.12 -7.82 14.92
C LEU A 421 31.22 -6.86 16.12
N LYS A 422 32.34 -6.87 16.85
CA LYS A 422 32.64 -5.94 17.95
C LYS A 422 32.60 -4.50 17.45
N GLU A 423 33.29 -4.19 16.35
CA GLU A 423 33.32 -2.85 15.77
C GLU A 423 31.91 -2.34 15.40
N TYR A 424 31.11 -3.16 14.71
CA TYR A 424 29.75 -2.76 14.34
C TYR A 424 28.82 -2.59 15.54
N VAL A 425 28.91 -3.46 16.54
CA VAL A 425 28.08 -3.36 17.75
C VAL A 425 28.46 -2.13 18.56
N GLU A 426 29.75 -1.83 18.73
CA GLU A 426 30.22 -0.63 19.42
C GLU A 426 29.70 0.65 18.75
N ASN A 427 29.83 0.75 17.43
CA ASN A 427 29.36 1.91 16.66
C ASN A 427 27.85 2.15 16.86
N ILE A 428 27.05 1.08 16.83
CA ILE A 428 25.60 1.17 17.03
C ILE A 428 25.28 1.46 18.50
N PHE A 429 25.99 0.85 19.44
CA PHE A 429 25.80 1.04 20.88
C PHE A 429 26.05 2.50 21.29
N VAL A 430 27.16 3.09 20.83
CA VAL A 430 27.49 4.50 21.08
C VAL A 430 26.47 5.42 20.44
N ALA A 431 26.04 5.13 19.21
CA ALA A 431 25.02 5.93 18.53
C ALA A 431 23.70 5.94 19.33
N VAL A 432 23.26 4.79 19.84
CA VAL A 432 22.04 4.70 20.66
C VAL A 432 22.21 5.39 22.00
N THR A 433 23.25 5.07 22.77
CA THR A 433 23.41 5.60 24.14
C THR A 433 23.64 7.11 24.19
N SER A 434 24.28 7.69 23.18
CA SER A 434 24.47 9.15 23.06
C SER A 434 23.24 9.90 22.51
N SER A 435 22.21 9.19 22.03
CA SER A 435 21.03 9.82 21.40
C SER A 435 19.95 10.27 22.39
N ALA A 436 20.09 10.00 23.69
CA ALA A 436 19.03 10.19 24.69
C ALA A 436 18.32 11.56 24.63
N LEU A 437 19.08 12.66 24.44
CA LEU A 437 18.54 14.02 24.39
C LEU A 437 17.71 14.34 23.13
N LYS A 438 17.83 13.50 22.09
CA LYS A 438 17.07 13.63 20.83
C LYS A 438 15.76 12.83 20.86
N CYS A 439 15.49 12.11 21.94
CA CYS A 439 14.28 11.30 22.06
C CYS A 439 13.02 12.22 22.04
N PRO A 440 11.99 11.89 21.24
CA PRO A 440 10.79 12.72 21.13
C PRO A 440 10.08 12.92 22.47
N PRO A 441 9.64 14.15 22.82
CA PRO A 441 9.03 14.44 24.12
C PRO A 441 7.84 13.53 24.48
N ILE A 442 6.98 13.24 23.49
CA ILE A 442 5.82 12.35 23.68
C ILE A 442 6.22 10.92 24.09
N LEU A 443 7.37 10.42 23.60
CA LEU A 443 7.87 9.12 24.01
C LEU A 443 8.48 9.19 25.42
N CYS A 444 9.16 10.29 25.75
CA CYS A 444 9.67 10.51 27.10
C CYS A 444 8.55 10.55 28.14
N GLU A 445 7.45 11.25 27.85
CA GLU A 445 6.25 11.28 28.70
C GLU A 445 5.65 9.88 28.90
N LEU A 446 5.55 9.08 27.83
CA LEU A 446 5.07 7.69 27.92
C LEU A 446 6.00 6.81 28.75
N PHE A 447 7.31 6.91 28.55
CA PHE A 447 8.29 6.13 29.32
C PHE A 447 8.30 6.53 30.78
N HIS A 448 8.14 7.81 31.08
CA HIS A 448 7.98 8.32 32.44
C HIS A 448 6.76 7.72 33.13
N GLU A 449 5.60 7.76 32.49
CA GLU A 449 4.35 7.20 33.06
C GLU A 449 4.44 5.68 33.26
N LEU A 450 4.99 4.95 32.29
CA LEU A 450 5.17 3.49 32.40
C LEU A 450 6.14 3.11 33.52
N ARG A 451 7.20 3.90 33.70
CA ARG A 451 8.17 3.73 34.79
C ARG A 451 7.52 3.92 36.14
N ASP A 452 6.76 4.99 36.31
CA ASP A 452 6.12 5.33 37.58
C ASP A 452 5.06 4.29 37.98
N ILE A 453 4.26 3.81 37.01
CA ILE A 453 3.33 2.69 37.21
C ILE A 453 4.08 1.45 37.72
N ALA A 454 5.20 1.10 37.09
CA ALA A 454 5.95 -0.10 37.44
C ALA A 454 6.64 -0.01 38.82
N ILE A 455 7.19 1.17 39.17
CA ILE A 455 7.76 1.44 40.49
C ILE A 455 6.69 1.34 41.58
N SER A 456 5.50 1.89 41.33
CA SER A 456 4.39 1.85 42.29
C SER A 456 3.92 0.43 42.59
N ARG A 457 3.95 -0.47 41.59
CA ARG A 457 3.52 -1.86 41.74
C ARG A 457 4.58 -2.76 42.37
N PHE A 458 5.85 -2.56 42.03
CA PHE A 458 6.97 -3.40 42.46
C PHE A 458 8.07 -2.57 43.14
N PRO A 459 7.79 -1.95 44.31
CA PRO A 459 8.72 -1.04 44.97
C PRO A 459 10.02 -1.73 45.42
N ASP A 460 9.96 -3.03 45.72
CA ASP A 460 11.10 -3.81 46.22
C ASP A 460 12.17 -4.08 45.16
N ASN A 461 11.81 -4.04 43.87
CA ASN A 461 12.73 -4.32 42.77
C ASN A 461 13.14 -3.02 42.05
N LYS A 462 14.31 -2.50 42.44
CA LYS A 462 14.84 -1.23 41.90
C LYS A 462 15.11 -1.27 40.38
N GLU A 463 15.38 -2.44 39.80
CA GLU A 463 15.71 -2.59 38.37
C GLU A 463 14.46 -2.57 37.46
N VAL A 464 13.25 -2.68 38.03
CA VAL A 464 11.98 -2.66 37.27
C VAL A 464 11.83 -1.39 36.45
N ARG A 465 12.29 -0.26 36.99
CA ARG A 465 12.29 1.04 36.31
C ARG A 465 13.00 0.99 34.95
N TYR A 466 14.07 0.21 34.85
CA TYR A 466 14.85 0.03 33.63
C TYR A 466 14.24 -1.05 32.74
N SER A 467 13.78 -2.15 33.35
CA SER A 467 13.20 -3.30 32.64
C SER A 467 12.04 -2.93 31.74
N VAL A 468 11.11 -2.11 32.24
CA VAL A 468 9.91 -1.71 31.49
C VAL A 468 10.26 -0.85 30.29
N ILE A 469 11.11 0.17 30.46
CA ILE A 469 11.50 1.07 29.37
C ILE A 469 12.34 0.30 28.33
N SER A 470 13.31 -0.49 28.79
CA SER A 470 14.16 -1.33 27.95
C SER A 470 13.34 -2.28 27.07
N GLY A 471 12.29 -2.88 27.65
CA GLY A 471 11.35 -3.75 26.94
C GLY A 471 10.56 -3.07 25.82
N PHE A 472 10.46 -1.74 25.81
CA PHE A 472 9.89 -0.97 24.70
C PHE A 472 10.96 -0.44 23.75
N ILE A 473 11.90 0.36 24.26
CA ILE A 473 12.84 1.10 23.40
C ILE A 473 13.86 0.18 22.71
N PHE A 474 14.34 -0.88 23.36
CA PHE A 474 15.28 -1.81 22.74
C PHE A 474 14.56 -2.97 22.06
N LEU A 475 13.71 -3.70 22.79
CA LEU A 475 13.08 -4.92 22.29
C LEU A 475 12.04 -4.68 21.19
N ARG A 476 11.32 -3.55 21.24
CA ARG A 476 10.20 -3.28 20.32
C ARG A 476 10.49 -2.17 19.32
N PHE A 477 11.61 -1.46 19.47
CA PHE A 477 11.95 -0.33 18.61
C PHE A 477 13.34 -0.45 17.96
N PHE A 478 14.44 -0.33 18.71
CA PHE A 478 15.78 -0.39 18.13
C PHE A 478 16.16 -1.78 17.58
N ALA A 479 15.99 -2.86 18.33
CA ALA A 479 16.41 -4.19 17.89
C ALA A 479 15.63 -4.69 16.66
N PRO A 480 14.29 -4.50 16.57
CA PRO A 480 13.55 -4.79 15.34
C PRO A 480 13.97 -3.91 14.15
N ALA A 481 14.33 -2.65 14.39
CA ALA A 481 14.80 -1.75 13.33
C ALA A 481 16.19 -2.14 12.79
N ILE A 482 17.08 -2.63 13.64
CA ILE A 482 18.38 -3.19 13.25
C ILE A 482 18.17 -4.49 12.47
N LEU A 483 17.29 -5.37 12.95
CA LEU A 483 17.02 -6.67 12.32
C LEU A 483 16.38 -6.50 10.93
N GLY A 484 15.41 -5.59 10.80
CA GLY A 484 14.69 -5.33 9.56
C GLY A 484 14.72 -3.85 9.14
N PRO A 485 15.86 -3.30 8.68
CA PRO A 485 15.98 -1.87 8.37
C PRO A 485 15.01 -1.39 7.28
N ARG A 486 14.60 -2.27 6.35
CA ARG A 486 13.59 -1.96 5.32
C ARG A 486 12.20 -1.70 5.91
N LEU A 487 11.84 -2.34 7.03
CA LEU A 487 10.52 -2.19 7.67
C LEU A 487 10.34 -0.82 8.35
N PHE A 488 11.46 -0.15 8.62
CA PHE A 488 11.52 1.16 9.28
C PHE A 488 12.06 2.25 8.34
N ASP A 489 12.07 2.02 7.02
CA ASP A 489 12.55 2.96 6.00
C ASP A 489 14.02 3.42 6.16
N LEU A 490 14.82 2.69 6.94
CA LEU A 490 16.23 3.02 7.18
C LEU A 490 17.07 2.81 5.92
N THR A 491 16.71 1.83 5.09
CA THR A 491 17.36 1.57 3.80
C THR A 491 16.37 1.15 2.72
N THR A 492 16.63 1.58 1.49
CA THR A 492 15.93 1.11 0.29
C THR A 492 16.75 0.06 -0.48
N LYS A 493 17.97 -0.23 -0.03
CA LYS A 493 18.87 -1.21 -0.68
C LYS A 493 18.43 -2.63 -0.32
N HIS A 494 18.64 -3.55 -1.26
CA HIS A 494 18.51 -4.98 -0.97
C HIS A 494 19.60 -5.41 0.01
N ILE A 495 19.21 -6.18 1.03
CA ILE A 495 20.09 -6.76 2.04
C ILE A 495 20.28 -8.23 1.68
N ASP A 496 21.50 -8.63 1.33
CA ASP A 496 21.83 -10.03 1.04
C ASP A 496 21.84 -10.90 2.31
N SER A 497 21.87 -12.23 2.15
CA SER A 497 21.78 -13.19 3.26
C SER A 497 22.89 -13.02 4.30
N GLN A 498 24.12 -12.71 3.87
CA GLN A 498 25.25 -12.50 4.77
C GLN A 498 25.09 -11.22 5.59
N THR A 499 24.70 -10.12 4.95
CA THR A 499 24.42 -8.86 5.66
C THR A 499 23.23 -9.02 6.61
N HIS A 500 22.18 -9.74 6.21
CA HIS A 500 21.03 -10.04 7.08
C HIS A 500 21.43 -10.87 8.31
N ARG A 501 22.31 -11.87 8.14
CA ARG A 501 22.89 -12.63 9.24
C ARG A 501 23.69 -11.74 10.19
N THR A 502 24.49 -10.82 9.66
CA THR A 502 25.24 -9.83 10.45
C THR A 502 24.31 -8.94 11.27
N LEU A 503 23.28 -8.36 10.65
CA LEU A 503 22.26 -7.56 11.33
C LEU A 503 21.53 -8.34 12.43
N THR A 504 21.29 -9.64 12.21
CA THR A 504 20.70 -10.53 13.21
C THR A 504 21.60 -10.67 14.44
N LEU A 505 22.90 -10.87 14.24
CA LEU A 505 23.87 -10.99 15.35
C LEU A 505 24.01 -9.66 16.10
N ILE A 506 24.08 -8.53 15.39
CA ILE A 506 24.10 -7.20 16.00
C ILE A 506 22.85 -6.96 16.85
N SER A 507 21.66 -7.19 16.28
CA SER A 507 20.37 -7.02 16.98
C SER A 507 20.29 -7.90 18.23
N LYS A 508 20.70 -9.17 18.14
CA LYS A 508 20.78 -10.07 19.30
C LYS A 508 21.72 -9.54 20.38
N THR A 509 22.91 -9.06 20.01
CA THR A 509 23.88 -8.54 20.99
C THR A 509 23.34 -7.31 21.70
N ILE A 510 22.84 -6.31 20.96
CA ILE A 510 22.25 -5.11 21.54
C ILE A 510 21.08 -5.47 22.47
N GLN A 511 20.21 -6.42 22.07
CA GLN A 511 19.11 -6.86 22.91
C GLN A 511 19.58 -7.54 24.20
N SER A 512 20.58 -8.41 24.12
CA SER A 512 21.14 -9.11 25.29
C SER A 512 21.81 -8.15 26.27
N LEU A 513 22.54 -7.14 25.77
CA LEU A 513 23.14 -6.09 26.60
C LEU A 513 22.10 -5.32 27.42
N CYS A 514 20.97 -5.02 26.79
CA CYS A 514 19.89 -4.31 27.46
C CYS A 514 19.15 -5.21 28.47
N ASN A 515 19.12 -6.52 28.24
CA ASN A 515 18.56 -7.47 29.20
C ASN A 515 19.44 -7.60 30.46
N LEU A 516 20.77 -7.54 30.32
CA LEU A 516 21.73 -7.60 31.45
C LEU A 516 21.53 -6.46 32.47
N VAL A 517 21.15 -5.28 31.99
CA VAL A 517 20.82 -4.12 32.85
C VAL A 517 19.55 -4.37 33.67
N THR A 518 18.68 -5.28 33.24
CA THR A 518 17.32 -5.46 33.77
C THR A 518 17.12 -6.74 34.59
N SER A 519 17.96 -7.75 34.34
CA SER A 519 18.01 -9.00 35.10
C SER A 519 19.45 -9.46 35.18
N LYS A 520 19.98 -9.63 36.40
CA LYS A 520 21.37 -10.05 36.66
C LYS A 520 21.69 -11.48 36.19
N SER A 521 20.74 -12.18 35.58
CA SER A 521 20.91 -13.53 35.06
C SER A 521 20.68 -13.57 33.55
N THR A 522 21.76 -13.73 32.80
CA THR A 522 21.70 -14.33 31.47
C THR A 522 22.51 -15.60 31.51
N SER A 523 21.85 -16.76 31.65
CA SER A 523 22.46 -17.98 31.17
C SER A 523 22.65 -17.81 29.66
N CYS A 524 23.91 -17.78 29.21
CA CYS A 524 24.22 -17.69 27.79
C CYS A 524 23.67 -18.94 27.10
N LYS A 525 22.50 -18.82 26.45
CA LYS A 525 21.84 -19.96 25.77
C LYS A 525 22.64 -20.45 24.57
N GLU A 526 23.48 -19.59 23.98
CA GLU A 526 24.23 -19.84 22.76
C GLU A 526 25.73 -19.66 23.06
N GLN A 527 26.46 -20.76 23.36
CA GLN A 527 27.85 -20.73 23.83
C GLN A 527 28.82 -19.94 22.93
N TYR A 528 28.57 -19.90 21.61
CA TYR A 528 29.39 -19.16 20.66
C TYR A 528 29.29 -17.63 20.79
N MET A 529 28.21 -17.12 21.42
CA MET A 529 28.03 -15.68 21.69
C MET A 529 28.71 -15.22 22.98
N SER A 530 29.23 -16.13 23.81
CA SER A 530 29.78 -15.80 25.13
C SER A 530 30.92 -14.79 25.05
N SER A 531 31.88 -14.99 24.14
CA SER A 531 33.00 -14.06 23.95
C SER A 531 32.58 -12.67 23.46
N MET A 532 31.43 -12.56 22.81
CA MET A 532 30.85 -11.28 22.42
C MET A 532 30.20 -10.61 23.63
N TYR A 533 29.45 -11.35 24.44
CA TYR A 533 28.83 -10.81 25.65
C TYR A 533 29.86 -10.38 26.69
N GLU A 534 30.94 -11.14 26.89
CA GLU A 534 32.04 -10.77 27.79
C GLU A 534 32.69 -9.43 27.42
N ALA A 535 32.83 -9.14 26.12
CA ALA A 535 33.46 -7.91 25.65
C ALA A 535 32.64 -6.64 25.97
N PHE A 536 31.32 -6.77 26.08
CA PHE A 536 30.39 -5.65 26.29
C PHE A 536 29.71 -5.70 27.67
N ASN A 537 29.91 -6.76 28.46
CA ASN A 537 29.44 -6.89 29.84
C ASN A 537 30.41 -6.21 30.82
N THR A 538 30.70 -4.94 30.58
CA THR A 538 31.53 -4.11 31.46
C THR A 538 30.66 -3.08 32.17
N ASP A 539 31.08 -2.62 33.35
CA ASP A 539 30.34 -1.62 34.12
C ASP A 539 30.08 -0.32 33.36
N THR A 540 30.98 0.06 32.43
CA THR A 540 30.83 1.25 31.57
C THR A 540 29.62 1.16 30.64
N HIS A 541 29.48 0.06 29.89
CA HIS A 541 28.35 -0.22 29.02
C HIS A 541 27.03 -0.28 29.81
N ILE A 542 27.03 -0.96 30.96
CA ILE A 542 25.85 -1.04 31.83
C ILE A 542 25.44 0.35 32.34
N ALA A 543 26.41 1.17 32.77
CA ALA A 543 26.17 2.53 33.21
C ALA A 543 25.63 3.42 32.08
N ALA A 544 26.18 3.31 30.87
CA ALA A 544 25.73 4.07 29.70
C ALA A 544 24.27 3.76 29.34
N VAL A 545 23.87 2.48 29.36
CA VAL A 545 22.46 2.09 29.13
C VAL A 545 21.55 2.59 30.25
N ARG A 546 21.95 2.48 31.51
CA ARG A 546 21.16 3.02 32.64
C ARG A 546 20.98 4.53 32.52
N GLN A 547 22.04 5.26 32.23
CA GLN A 547 22.00 6.70 32.03
C GLN A 547 21.07 7.06 30.87
N PHE A 548 21.17 6.35 29.75
CA PHE A 548 20.27 6.53 28.61
C PHE A 548 18.80 6.33 29.02
N LEU A 549 18.48 5.23 29.72
CA LEU A 549 17.12 4.92 30.18
C LEU A 549 16.57 5.95 31.18
N GLU A 550 17.41 6.46 32.09
CA GLU A 550 17.01 7.53 33.02
C GLU A 550 16.70 8.84 32.29
N ILE A 551 17.55 9.26 31.33
CA ILE A 551 17.35 10.52 30.60
C ILE A 551 16.04 10.49 29.80
N ILE A 552 15.77 9.41 29.07
CA ILE A 552 14.54 9.32 28.25
C ILE A 552 13.27 9.13 29.08
N SER A 553 13.37 8.89 30.39
CA SER A 553 12.21 8.76 31.30
C SER A 553 12.15 9.86 32.35
N ALA A 554 13.01 10.88 32.25
CA ALA A 554 12.98 12.05 33.11
C ALA A 554 11.77 12.93 32.76
N SER A 555 11.11 13.46 33.79
CA SER A 555 9.89 14.29 33.69
C SER A 555 10.12 15.72 33.17
N SER A 556 11.33 16.05 32.74
CA SER A 556 11.68 17.38 32.23
C SER A 556 11.69 17.37 30.71
N SER A 557 10.68 18.01 30.10
CA SER A 557 10.70 18.32 28.68
C SER A 557 11.90 19.22 28.38
N PRO A 558 12.89 18.81 27.56
CA PRO A 558 13.86 19.75 27.05
C PRO A 558 13.10 20.80 26.24
N SER A 559 13.38 22.08 26.53
CA SER A 559 12.86 23.24 25.83
C SER A 559 12.91 23.04 24.31
N ARG A 560 11.86 23.52 23.63
CA ARG A 560 11.75 23.58 22.17
C ARG A 560 12.83 24.50 21.59
N ASP A 561 14.05 24.00 21.41
CA ASP A 561 15.04 24.68 20.58
C ASP A 561 14.85 24.25 19.13
N SER A 562 14.19 25.15 18.39
CA SER A 562 14.00 25.11 16.95
C SER A 562 15.33 25.32 16.22
N ASN A 563 16.17 24.29 16.18
CA ASN A 563 17.15 24.09 15.12
C ASN A 563 16.74 22.84 14.35
N ASP A 564 15.68 22.99 13.57
CA ASP A 564 15.10 21.92 12.76
C ASP A 564 16.07 21.62 11.61
N SER A 565 16.85 20.55 11.68
CA SER A 565 17.59 20.06 10.52
C SER A 565 16.59 19.47 9.52
N PRO A 566 16.72 19.77 8.20
CA PRO A 566 15.74 19.33 7.22
C PRO A 566 15.62 17.80 7.15
N VAL A 567 14.49 17.26 7.61
CA VAL A 567 14.21 15.82 7.70
C VAL A 567 13.83 15.26 6.34
N ILE A 568 14.53 14.26 5.82
CA ILE A 568 14.15 13.60 4.55
C ILE A 568 12.84 12.80 4.75
N LEU A 569 11.77 13.27 4.14
CA LEU A 569 10.44 12.65 4.19
C LEU A 569 10.26 11.56 3.13
N LYS A 570 10.85 11.76 1.95
CA LYS A 570 10.82 10.79 0.85
C LYS A 570 11.95 11.07 -0.12
N GLU A 571 12.51 10.00 -0.68
CA GLU A 571 13.50 10.08 -1.73
C GLU A 571 13.28 9.01 -2.79
N GLY A 572 13.70 9.27 -4.02
CA GLY A 572 13.47 8.33 -5.12
C GLY A 572 13.91 8.86 -6.48
N MET A 573 14.11 7.95 -7.43
CA MET A 573 14.37 8.31 -8.82
C MET A 573 13.06 8.64 -9.52
N MET A 574 12.99 9.82 -10.14
CA MET A 574 11.87 10.24 -10.99
C MET A 574 12.38 10.90 -12.26
N THR A 575 11.56 10.95 -13.30
CA THR A 575 11.94 11.56 -14.57
C THR A 575 11.38 12.98 -14.68
N LYS A 576 12.25 13.98 -14.71
CA LYS A 576 11.83 15.39 -14.85
C LYS A 576 11.91 15.88 -16.29
N ARG A 577 10.99 16.75 -16.70
CA ARG A 577 11.13 17.50 -17.96
C ARG A 577 12.23 18.56 -17.83
N ALA A 578 13.09 18.70 -18.84
CA ALA A 578 14.05 19.79 -18.90
C ALA A 578 13.31 21.12 -19.10
N GLN A 579 13.65 22.11 -18.28
CA GLN A 579 12.96 23.41 -18.30
C GLN A 579 13.55 24.39 -19.32
N GLY A 580 14.65 24.04 -20.01
CA GLY A 580 15.29 24.88 -21.04
C GLY A 580 15.91 26.17 -20.47
N ARG A 581 17.21 26.41 -20.69
CA ARG A 581 17.84 27.70 -20.33
C ARG A 581 17.62 28.79 -21.40
N LYS A 582 17.14 28.40 -22.59
CA LYS A 582 16.89 29.26 -23.77
C LYS A 582 15.50 28.97 -24.34
N ARG A 583 14.81 29.97 -24.89
CA ARG A 583 13.46 29.85 -25.50
C ARG A 583 13.38 28.78 -26.61
N PHE A 584 14.50 28.41 -27.24
CA PHE A 584 14.59 27.45 -28.35
C PHE A 584 15.31 26.13 -28.01
N GLY A 585 15.54 25.80 -26.73
CA GLY A 585 16.22 24.56 -26.34
C GLY A 585 15.31 23.33 -26.38
N ILE A 586 15.81 22.18 -26.87
CA ILE A 586 15.09 20.90 -26.86
C ILE A 586 14.76 20.49 -25.40
N LYS A 587 13.46 20.42 -25.08
CA LYS A 587 12.95 20.10 -23.73
C LYS A 587 12.85 18.58 -23.53
N ASN A 588 14.00 17.92 -23.32
CA ASN A 588 14.07 16.47 -23.08
C ASN A 588 13.73 16.07 -21.64
N PHE A 589 13.22 14.85 -21.44
CA PHE A 589 13.02 14.25 -20.13
C PHE A 589 14.32 13.61 -19.62
N LYS A 590 14.64 13.78 -18.34
CA LYS A 590 15.87 13.24 -17.74
C LYS A 590 15.59 12.63 -16.35
N PRO A 591 16.14 11.44 -16.06
CA PRO A 591 16.04 10.83 -14.73
C PRO A 591 16.83 11.64 -13.71
N ARG A 592 16.27 11.84 -12.51
CA ARG A 592 16.88 12.57 -11.40
C ARG A 592 16.51 11.91 -10.08
N TYR A 593 17.41 12.02 -9.11
CA TYR A 593 17.16 11.61 -7.75
C TYR A 593 16.53 12.78 -7.00
N PHE A 594 15.29 12.62 -6.54
CA PHE A 594 14.58 13.63 -5.75
C PHE A 594 14.69 13.29 -4.27
N THR A 595 14.82 14.32 -3.45
CA THR A 595 14.85 14.24 -1.99
C THR A 595 13.94 15.34 -1.47
N LEU A 596 12.82 14.95 -0.86
CA LEU A 596 11.92 15.84 -0.17
C LEU A 596 12.27 15.85 1.30
N THR A 597 12.44 17.05 1.85
CA THR A 597 12.67 17.27 3.28
C THR A 597 11.53 18.04 3.94
N THR A 598 11.60 18.27 5.25
CA THR A 598 10.69 19.20 5.97
C THR A 598 10.84 20.65 5.52
N HIS A 599 11.92 21.02 4.82
CA HIS A 599 12.19 22.41 4.42
C HIS A 599 12.09 22.65 2.91
N ASP A 600 12.57 21.69 2.12
CA ASP A 600 12.71 21.84 0.68
C ASP A 600 12.56 20.52 -0.09
N LEU A 601 12.18 20.64 -1.36
CA LEU A 601 12.30 19.60 -2.36
C LEU A 601 13.54 19.86 -3.20
N SER A 602 14.48 18.91 -3.20
CA SER A 602 15.70 19.00 -4.02
C SER A 602 15.79 17.86 -5.03
N TYR A 603 16.56 18.07 -6.10
CA TYR A 603 16.89 16.99 -7.03
C TYR A 603 18.34 17.04 -7.53
N ALA A 604 18.96 15.87 -7.64
CA ALA A 604 20.35 15.66 -8.06
C ALA A 604 20.45 14.71 -9.27
N LYS A 605 21.65 14.60 -9.86
CA LYS A 605 21.88 13.64 -10.98
C LYS A 605 21.66 12.19 -10.52
N GLN A 606 22.14 11.84 -9.33
CA GLN A 606 22.12 10.52 -8.70
C GLN A 606 22.12 10.69 -7.18
N LYS A 607 21.81 9.61 -6.44
CA LYS A 607 21.86 9.59 -4.97
C LYS A 607 23.26 9.97 -4.46
N GLY A 608 23.32 10.83 -3.44
CA GLY A 608 24.57 11.27 -2.81
C GLY A 608 25.40 12.30 -3.60
N LYS A 609 24.90 12.83 -4.72
CA LYS A 609 25.52 13.95 -5.44
C LYS A 609 24.88 15.28 -5.05
N GLU A 610 25.61 16.38 -5.27
CA GLU A 610 25.09 17.73 -5.02
C GLU A 610 23.77 18.00 -5.74
N SER A 611 22.87 18.69 -5.05
CA SER A 611 21.57 19.10 -5.57
C SER A 611 21.73 20.07 -6.72
N LEU A 612 21.16 19.74 -7.88
CA LEU A 612 21.13 20.63 -9.05
C LEU A 612 20.16 21.81 -8.86
N CYS A 613 19.15 21.61 -8.02
CA CYS A 613 18.13 22.59 -7.69
C CYS A 613 17.55 22.21 -6.33
N ARG A 614 17.24 23.23 -5.54
CA ARG A 614 16.53 23.15 -4.28
C ARG A 614 15.32 24.09 -4.39
N ILE A 615 14.14 23.59 -4.04
CA ILE A 615 12.87 24.30 -4.12
C ILE A 615 12.34 24.36 -2.69
N PRO A 616 12.40 25.53 -2.03
CA PRO A 616 11.78 25.70 -0.71
C PRO A 616 10.30 25.28 -0.75
N LEU A 617 9.79 24.67 0.31
CA LEU A 617 8.37 24.29 0.35
C LEU A 617 7.43 25.51 0.26
N SER A 618 7.89 26.68 0.73
CA SER A 618 7.20 27.97 0.55
C SER A 618 7.02 28.37 -0.91
N ASP A 619 7.85 27.86 -1.81
CA ASP A 619 7.83 28.18 -3.23
C ASP A 619 6.99 27.18 -4.03
N ILE A 620 6.40 26.18 -3.37
CA ILE A 620 5.50 25.23 -4.02
C ILE A 620 4.07 25.71 -3.78
N LEU A 621 3.45 26.21 -4.85
CA LEU A 621 2.13 26.84 -4.80
C LEU A 621 0.97 25.86 -5.04
N ALA A 622 1.23 24.77 -5.78
CA ALA A 622 0.30 23.68 -6.00
C ALA A 622 1.04 22.42 -6.49
N VAL A 623 0.54 21.24 -6.13
CA VAL A 623 1.01 19.95 -6.67
C VAL A 623 -0.18 19.11 -7.10
N GLU A 624 -0.25 18.81 -8.40
CA GLU A 624 -1.43 18.24 -9.01
C GLU A 624 -1.08 17.29 -10.16
N ARG A 625 -2.01 16.38 -10.49
CA ARG A 625 -1.84 15.46 -11.63
C ARG A 625 -1.96 16.20 -12.96
N VAL A 626 -1.16 15.79 -13.93
CA VAL A 626 -1.18 16.38 -15.29
C VAL A 626 -2.01 15.50 -16.22
N HIS A 627 -2.84 16.11 -17.05
CA HIS A 627 -3.61 15.39 -18.07
C HIS A 627 -2.70 14.61 -19.01
N HIS A 628 -3.03 13.34 -19.24
CA HIS A 628 -2.25 12.42 -20.06
C HIS A 628 -1.93 13.00 -21.45
N ASP A 629 -2.90 13.67 -22.07
CA ASP A 629 -2.79 14.25 -23.42
C ASP A 629 -1.72 15.36 -23.54
N SER A 630 -1.28 15.92 -22.40
CA SER A 630 -0.24 16.95 -22.36
C SER A 630 1.11 16.45 -22.89
N PHE A 631 1.47 15.22 -22.54
CA PHE A 631 2.78 14.63 -22.87
C PHE A 631 2.70 13.20 -23.39
N ARG A 632 1.51 12.59 -23.43
CA ARG A 632 1.28 11.17 -23.73
C ARG A 632 2.15 10.26 -22.85
N LYS A 633 2.22 10.61 -21.55
CA LYS A 633 2.98 9.92 -20.52
C LYS A 633 2.09 9.71 -19.29
N SER A 634 2.08 8.50 -18.76
CA SER A 634 1.42 8.16 -17.50
C SER A 634 2.22 8.63 -16.29
N ASN A 635 1.55 8.72 -15.15
CA ASN A 635 2.14 9.02 -13.84
C ASN A 635 2.84 10.38 -13.77
N MET A 636 2.32 11.34 -14.54
CA MET A 636 2.82 12.70 -14.62
C MET A 636 2.08 13.60 -13.62
N PHE A 637 2.84 14.33 -12.84
CA PHE A 637 2.34 15.38 -11.97
C PHE A 637 3.17 16.65 -12.14
N GLN A 638 2.62 17.77 -11.69
CA GLN A 638 3.25 19.07 -11.78
C GLN A 638 3.44 19.69 -10.41
N ILE A 639 4.54 20.42 -10.27
CA ILE A 639 4.89 21.20 -9.11
C ILE A 639 4.94 22.66 -9.56
N VAL A 640 3.91 23.42 -9.20
CA VAL A 640 3.74 24.82 -9.60
C VAL A 640 4.58 25.70 -8.67
N GLN A 641 5.50 26.48 -9.24
CA GLN A 641 6.32 27.47 -8.54
C GLN A 641 5.96 28.88 -9.03
N PRO A 642 6.27 29.95 -8.28
CA PRO A 642 5.95 31.34 -8.66
C PRO A 642 6.37 31.74 -10.08
N ARG A 643 7.50 31.20 -10.56
CA ARG A 643 8.07 31.58 -11.87
C ARG A 643 7.91 30.53 -12.96
N ARG A 644 7.57 29.29 -12.62
CA ARG A 644 7.56 28.17 -13.59
C ARG A 644 6.88 26.93 -13.04
N VAL A 645 6.39 26.09 -13.95
CA VAL A 645 5.90 24.75 -13.62
C VAL A 645 6.98 23.69 -13.84
N LEU A 646 7.15 22.79 -12.88
CA LEU A 646 8.02 21.63 -13.00
C LEU A 646 7.17 20.37 -13.24
N TYR A 647 7.36 19.74 -14.40
CA TYR A 647 6.70 18.49 -14.75
C TYR A 647 7.59 17.29 -14.41
N VAL A 648 7.03 16.35 -13.64
CA VAL A 648 7.73 15.17 -13.12
C VAL A 648 6.91 13.91 -13.41
N GLN A 649 7.61 12.83 -13.77
CA GLN A 649 7.05 11.50 -13.98
C GLN A 649 7.54 10.57 -12.87
N ALA A 650 6.63 9.98 -12.10
CA ALA A 650 6.93 8.89 -11.17
C ALA A 650 7.06 7.55 -11.91
N ASN A 651 7.64 6.54 -11.26
CA ASN A 651 7.85 5.23 -11.90
C ASN A 651 6.54 4.47 -12.08
N ASN A 652 5.64 4.58 -11.10
CA ASN A 652 4.31 3.97 -11.14
C ASN A 652 3.25 4.88 -10.46
N CYS A 653 1.99 4.52 -10.61
CA CYS A 653 0.85 5.28 -10.07
C CYS A 653 0.79 5.32 -8.54
N VAL A 654 1.38 4.33 -7.84
CA VAL A 654 1.46 4.31 -6.38
C VAL A 654 2.47 5.35 -5.92
N GLU A 655 3.69 5.33 -6.48
CA GLU A 655 4.70 6.36 -6.22
C GLU A 655 4.19 7.76 -6.58
N GLU A 656 3.50 7.92 -7.71
CA GLU A 656 2.89 9.20 -8.11
C GLU A 656 1.94 9.72 -7.01
N LYS A 657 1.02 8.87 -6.51
CA LYS A 657 0.09 9.25 -5.45
C LYS A 657 0.84 9.58 -4.17
N GLU A 658 1.84 8.81 -3.77
CA GLU A 658 2.63 9.09 -2.58
C GLU A 658 3.37 10.43 -2.67
N TRP A 659 4.01 10.73 -3.79
CA TRP A 659 4.70 12.00 -4.02
C TRP A 659 3.74 13.18 -4.04
N VAL A 660 2.63 13.07 -4.79
CA VAL A 660 1.61 14.12 -4.83
C VAL A 660 0.99 14.32 -3.45
N ASP A 661 0.60 13.26 -2.75
CA ASP A 661 -0.01 13.37 -1.44
C ASP A 661 0.95 13.97 -0.41
N MET A 662 2.22 13.58 -0.43
CA MET A 662 3.22 14.11 0.49
C MET A 662 3.53 15.58 0.20
N LEU A 663 3.79 15.94 -1.06
CA LEU A 663 4.06 17.32 -1.43
C LEU A 663 2.85 18.23 -1.21
N SER A 664 1.66 17.82 -1.64
CA SER A 664 0.42 18.59 -1.42
C SER A 664 0.11 18.77 0.06
N LYS A 665 0.39 17.76 0.90
CA LYS A 665 0.36 17.91 2.36
C LYS A 665 1.33 18.99 2.77
N MET A 666 2.62 18.88 2.47
CA MET A 666 3.66 19.84 2.89
C MET A 666 3.42 21.29 2.44
N CYS A 667 2.67 21.50 1.36
CA CYS A 667 2.33 22.84 0.87
C CYS A 667 1.04 23.41 1.48
N TYR A 668 0.32 22.66 2.32
CA TYR A 668 -0.96 23.11 2.86
C TYR A 668 -0.85 24.35 3.77
N THR A 669 0.24 24.47 4.52
CA THR A 669 0.55 25.64 5.38
C THR A 669 1.12 26.82 4.60
N ASN A 670 1.28 26.69 3.28
CA ASN A 670 1.77 27.78 2.44
C ASN A 670 0.65 28.80 2.22
N HIS A 671 0.79 29.99 2.80
CA HIS A 671 -0.15 31.10 2.65
C HIS A 671 -0.28 31.59 1.20
N GLN A 672 0.69 31.28 0.32
CA GLN A 672 0.69 31.64 -1.10
C GLN A 672 0.11 30.57 -2.02
N ARG A 673 -0.50 29.51 -1.46
CA ARG A 673 -1.08 28.41 -2.23
C ARG A 673 -2.15 28.90 -3.22
N LEU A 674 -2.07 28.42 -4.46
CA LEU A 674 -3.05 28.76 -5.50
C LEU A 674 -4.41 28.12 -5.19
N GLN A 675 -5.48 28.83 -5.51
CA GLN A 675 -6.85 28.29 -5.47
C GLN A 675 -7.17 27.52 -6.75
N THR A 676 -6.59 27.92 -7.87
CA THR A 676 -6.83 27.35 -9.19
C THR A 676 -5.52 27.00 -9.90
N TYR A 677 -5.54 25.96 -10.73
CA TYR A 677 -4.41 25.51 -11.53
C TYR A 677 -4.86 25.02 -12.92
N HIS A 678 -3.90 24.85 -13.84
CA HIS A 678 -4.12 24.26 -15.15
C HIS A 678 -3.77 22.77 -15.16
N PRO A 679 -4.71 21.85 -15.40
CA PRO A 679 -4.41 20.42 -15.46
C PRO A 679 -3.61 20.00 -16.71
N GLY A 680 -3.66 20.79 -17.77
CA GLY A 680 -2.91 20.59 -19.00
C GLY A 680 -1.54 21.27 -18.94
N ALA A 681 -0.60 20.83 -19.77
CA ALA A 681 0.66 21.56 -19.93
C ALA A 681 0.53 22.74 -20.90
N TYR A 682 1.31 23.80 -20.66
CA TYR A 682 1.51 24.87 -21.62
C TYR A 682 2.55 24.44 -22.67
N VAL A 683 2.08 24.18 -23.89
CA VAL A 683 2.89 23.70 -25.01
C VAL A 683 2.42 24.41 -26.28
N ASN A 684 3.35 24.78 -27.17
CA ASN A 684 3.04 25.45 -28.44
C ASN A 684 2.19 26.74 -28.28
N GLY A 685 2.46 27.53 -27.24
CA GLY A 685 1.84 28.85 -27.06
C GLY A 685 0.41 28.82 -26.53
N HIS A 686 -0.08 27.68 -26.03
CA HIS A 686 -1.39 27.57 -25.38
C HIS A 686 -1.41 26.45 -24.33
N TRP A 687 -2.39 26.53 -23.41
CA TRP A 687 -2.66 25.48 -22.43
C TRP A 687 -3.49 24.35 -23.05
N HIS A 688 -3.08 23.09 -22.93
CA HIS A 688 -3.86 21.95 -23.45
C HIS A 688 -5.20 21.72 -22.74
N CYS A 689 -5.44 22.31 -21.57
CA CYS A 689 -6.69 22.13 -20.81
C CYS A 689 -7.80 23.12 -21.20
N CYS A 690 -7.47 24.39 -21.39
CA CYS A 690 -8.44 25.47 -21.66
C CYS A 690 -8.16 26.22 -22.96
N TYR A 691 -7.09 25.86 -23.67
CA TYR A 691 -6.63 26.49 -24.92
C TYR A 691 -6.28 27.97 -24.81
N THR A 692 -6.19 28.51 -23.59
CA THR A 692 -5.73 29.88 -23.34
C THR A 692 -4.30 30.05 -23.80
N THR A 693 -4.03 31.14 -24.53
CA THR A 693 -2.72 31.45 -25.14
C THR A 693 -1.75 32.17 -24.22
N SER A 694 -2.22 32.60 -23.04
CA SER A 694 -1.39 33.24 -22.02
C SER A 694 -0.84 32.22 -21.03
N GLU A 695 0.50 32.12 -20.93
CA GLU A 695 1.19 31.26 -19.95
C GLU A 695 0.91 31.70 -18.50
N SER A 696 0.60 32.98 -18.27
CA SER A 696 0.30 33.54 -16.96
C SER A 696 -1.20 33.58 -16.63
N ALA A 697 -2.05 32.94 -17.44
CA ALA A 697 -3.48 32.87 -17.18
C ALA A 697 -3.78 32.13 -15.86
N GLU A 698 -4.80 32.60 -15.14
CA GLU A 698 -5.29 31.93 -13.93
C GLU A 698 -5.78 30.51 -14.26
N GLY A 699 -5.62 29.59 -13.31
CA GLY A 699 -5.91 28.18 -13.49
C GLY A 699 -7.37 27.90 -13.86
N CYS A 700 -7.61 26.92 -14.73
CA CYS A 700 -8.98 26.56 -15.15
C CYS A 700 -9.67 25.53 -14.24
N LYS A 701 -9.02 25.05 -13.17
CA LYS A 701 -9.56 24.05 -12.23
C LYS A 701 -9.11 24.33 -10.81
N GLU A 702 -9.96 24.06 -9.82
CA GLU A 702 -9.63 24.22 -8.40
C GLU A 702 -8.55 23.24 -7.92
N VAL A 703 -7.63 23.71 -7.08
CA VAL A 703 -6.58 22.90 -6.44
C VAL A 703 -7.20 22.01 -5.37
N SER A 704 -6.75 20.76 -5.27
CA SER A 704 -7.31 19.74 -4.39
C SER A 704 -7.14 20.12 -2.91
N ASN A 705 -8.21 20.46 -2.19
CA ASN A 705 -8.18 20.70 -0.75
C ASN A 705 -8.09 19.38 0.05
N LYS A 706 -6.87 18.91 0.33
CA LYS A 706 -6.64 17.85 1.33
C LYS A 706 -6.21 18.51 2.65
N MET A 707 -6.97 18.29 3.72
CA MET A 707 -6.88 19.02 4.99
C MET A 707 -5.60 18.72 5.81
N HIS A 708 -5.06 19.81 6.39
CA HIS A 708 -4.30 19.99 7.65
C HIS A 708 -2.96 19.24 7.89
N LEU A 709 -1.92 20.03 8.19
CA LEU A 709 -0.51 19.65 8.37
C LEU A 709 -0.10 19.66 9.86
N GLN A 710 -0.48 18.62 10.59
CA GLN A 710 0.20 18.28 11.85
C GLN A 710 0.12 16.77 11.98
N MET A 711 1.27 16.06 12.04
CA MET A 711 1.39 14.59 12.00
C MET A 711 0.10 13.92 11.49
N ASN A 712 -0.22 14.12 10.20
CA ASN A 712 -1.61 14.05 9.72
C ASN A 712 -2.15 12.63 9.72
N ILE A 713 -2.58 12.22 10.91
CA ILE A 713 -3.44 11.10 11.17
C ILE A 713 -4.82 11.57 10.76
N ASP A 714 -5.27 11.02 9.63
CA ASP A 714 -6.62 11.17 9.14
C ASP A 714 -7.58 10.46 10.11
N SER A 715 -8.02 11.18 11.15
CA SER A 715 -8.83 10.65 12.25
C SER A 715 -10.11 10.02 11.72
N ASP A 716 -10.76 10.65 10.74
CA ASP A 716 -11.99 10.15 10.12
C ASP A 716 -11.77 8.84 9.36
N ARG A 717 -10.62 8.69 8.68
CA ARG A 717 -10.23 7.41 8.07
C ARG A 717 -9.97 6.32 9.12
N GLU A 718 -9.34 6.65 10.24
CA GLU A 718 -9.12 5.67 11.31
C GLU A 718 -10.44 5.32 12.02
N LEU A 719 -11.39 6.26 12.14
CA LEU A 719 -12.75 6.02 12.63
C LEU A 719 -13.55 5.13 11.67
N ALA A 720 -13.46 5.37 10.35
CA ALA A 720 -14.02 4.50 9.33
C ALA A 720 -13.45 3.07 9.40
N ARG A 721 -12.14 2.95 9.68
CA ARG A 721 -11.48 1.65 9.88
C ARG A 721 -12.01 0.96 11.14
N ILE A 722 -12.16 1.67 12.27
CA ILE A 722 -12.75 1.11 13.49
C ILE A 722 -14.18 0.66 13.22
N HIS A 723 -14.99 1.46 12.53
CA HIS A 723 -16.33 1.09 12.10
C HIS A 723 -16.33 -0.22 11.31
N SER A 724 -15.48 -0.34 10.28
CA SER A 724 -15.34 -1.57 9.49
C SER A 724 -14.95 -2.78 10.35
N LEU A 725 -14.02 -2.60 11.31
CA LEU A 725 -13.60 -3.66 12.23
C LEU A 725 -14.73 -4.09 13.19
N ILE A 726 -15.53 -3.15 13.70
CA ILE A 726 -16.69 -3.46 14.54
C ILE A 726 -17.71 -4.28 13.74
N VAL A 727 -18.02 -3.87 12.51
CA VAL A 727 -18.96 -4.58 11.63
C VAL A 727 -18.44 -5.97 11.27
N GLN A 728 -17.15 -6.11 10.95
CA GLN A 728 -16.51 -7.39 10.65
C GLN A 728 -16.57 -8.37 11.83
N HIS A 729 -16.51 -7.87 13.07
CA HIS A 729 -16.53 -8.67 14.29
C HIS A 729 -17.84 -8.56 15.07
N ASN A 730 -18.94 -8.21 14.40
CA ASN A 730 -20.24 -7.99 15.03
C ASN A 730 -20.77 -9.25 15.75
N ASP A 731 -20.52 -10.46 15.23
CA ASP A 731 -20.94 -11.71 15.89
C ASP A 731 -20.28 -11.87 17.27
N ARG A 732 -19.01 -11.47 17.39
CA ARG A 732 -18.28 -11.50 18.65
C ARG A 732 -18.74 -10.39 19.59
N LEU A 733 -19.01 -9.19 19.06
CA LEU A 733 -19.61 -8.09 19.82
C LEU A 733 -20.96 -8.53 20.43
N GLN A 734 -21.84 -9.15 19.64
CA GLN A 734 -23.13 -9.65 20.12
C GLN A 734 -22.98 -10.78 21.13
N SER A 735 -22.02 -11.68 20.93
CA SER A 735 -21.73 -12.74 21.91
C SER A 735 -21.32 -12.15 23.27
N ILE A 736 -20.52 -11.08 23.28
CA ILE A 736 -20.10 -10.40 24.51
C ILE A 736 -21.28 -9.64 25.14
N ILE A 737 -22.14 -8.99 24.35
CA ILE A 737 -23.37 -8.35 24.83
C ILE A 737 -24.28 -9.39 25.51
N ASN A 738 -24.59 -10.49 24.83
CA ASN A 738 -25.41 -11.58 25.37
C ASN A 738 -24.79 -12.17 26.65
N PHE A 739 -23.45 -12.26 26.74
CA PHE A 739 -22.76 -12.67 27.95
C PHE A 739 -22.93 -11.68 29.11
N CYS A 740 -22.84 -10.37 28.84
CA CYS A 740 -23.09 -9.34 29.84
C CYS A 740 -24.54 -9.33 30.34
N GLU A 741 -25.51 -9.59 29.45
CA GLU A 741 -26.93 -9.69 29.78
C GLU A 741 -27.25 -10.97 30.58
N SER A 742 -26.65 -12.10 30.19
CA SER A 742 -26.84 -13.42 30.83
C SER A 742 -26.06 -13.59 32.13
N ARG A 743 -25.07 -12.74 32.45
CA ARG A 743 -24.45 -12.74 33.80
C ARG A 743 -25.41 -12.34 34.93
N SER A 744 -26.64 -11.94 34.61
CA SER A 744 -27.75 -11.92 35.57
C SER A 744 -28.26 -13.34 35.94
N HIS A 745 -28.10 -14.34 35.05
CA HIS A 745 -28.55 -15.73 35.21
C HIS A 745 -27.60 -16.76 34.51
N ARG A 746 -26.69 -17.36 35.29
CA ARG A 746 -25.70 -18.44 34.99
C ARG A 746 -25.60 -19.04 33.55
N SER A 747 -24.41 -18.83 32.96
CA SER A 747 -23.48 -19.76 32.27
C SER A 747 -23.78 -20.34 30.88
N GLU A 748 -23.13 -19.77 29.86
CA GLU A 748 -22.30 -20.49 28.86
C GLU A 748 -21.09 -19.61 28.48
N ALA A 749 -19.97 -20.23 28.10
CA ALA A 749 -18.66 -19.57 28.01
C ALA A 749 -18.47 -18.72 26.75
N VAL A 750 -18.03 -17.46 26.94
CA VAL A 750 -17.17 -16.76 25.96
C VAL A 750 -15.77 -16.59 26.59
N PRO A 751 -14.80 -17.46 26.25
CA PRO A 751 -13.46 -17.37 26.83
C PRO A 751 -12.64 -16.27 26.14
N SER A 752 -12.23 -15.25 26.89
CA SER A 752 -11.02 -14.38 26.72
C SER A 752 -11.21 -12.94 27.24
N CYS A 753 -12.44 -12.47 27.44
CA CYS A 753 -12.71 -11.07 27.80
C CYS A 753 -12.85 -10.89 29.33
N VAL A 754 -12.06 -9.99 29.91
CA VAL A 754 -12.14 -9.65 31.35
C VAL A 754 -13.09 -8.46 31.52
N ILE A 755 -14.28 -8.74 32.09
CA ILE A 755 -15.31 -7.72 32.34
C ILE A 755 -15.48 -7.60 33.86
N GLU A 756 -15.00 -6.49 34.42
CA GLU A 756 -15.08 -6.20 35.87
C GLU A 756 -16.45 -5.62 36.25
N ASP A 757 -16.95 -4.64 35.49
CA ASP A 757 -18.31 -4.12 35.65
C ASP A 757 -19.17 -4.47 34.44
N SER A 758 -20.10 -5.41 34.61
CA SER A 758 -20.96 -5.89 33.52
C SER A 758 -22.00 -4.84 33.10
N SER A 759 -22.43 -3.95 33.99
CA SER A 759 -23.46 -2.93 33.68
C SER A 759 -22.89 -1.80 32.84
N SER A 760 -21.76 -1.21 33.25
CA SER A 760 -21.10 -0.14 32.49
C SER A 760 -20.51 -0.65 31.17
N SER A 761 -19.99 -1.88 31.16
CA SER A 761 -19.51 -2.51 29.92
C SER A 761 -20.65 -2.77 28.96
N LEU A 762 -21.82 -3.25 29.43
CA LEU A 762 -23.00 -3.44 28.59
C LEU A 762 -23.47 -2.14 27.95
N LYS A 763 -23.57 -1.04 28.72
CA LYS A 763 -23.92 0.29 28.17
C LYS A 763 -22.98 0.72 27.05
N THR A 764 -21.68 0.53 27.25
CA THR A 764 -20.66 0.91 26.26
C THR A 764 -20.71 0.01 25.02
N LEU A 765 -20.92 -1.30 25.19
CA LEU A 765 -21.07 -2.25 24.09
C LEU A 765 -22.31 -1.96 23.24
N ILE A 766 -23.43 -1.63 23.89
CA ILE A 766 -24.66 -1.21 23.21
C ILE A 766 -24.41 0.09 22.44
N ALA A 767 -23.79 1.10 23.06
CA ALA A 767 -23.49 2.36 22.38
C ALA A 767 -22.53 2.18 21.19
N LEU A 768 -21.51 1.31 21.31
CA LEU A 768 -20.62 0.97 20.20
C LEU A 768 -21.35 0.26 19.06
N ARG A 769 -22.26 -0.67 19.39
CA ARG A 769 -23.09 -1.38 18.42
C ARG A 769 -23.99 -0.41 17.69
N ASP A 770 -24.71 0.45 18.41
CA ASP A 770 -25.69 1.37 17.86
C ASP A 770 -25.01 2.40 16.94
N ALA A 771 -23.91 3.02 17.40
CA ALA A 771 -23.10 3.92 16.58
C ALA A 771 -22.56 3.23 15.30
N ALA A 772 -22.20 1.95 15.38
CA ALA A 772 -21.75 1.20 14.21
C ALA A 772 -22.89 0.84 13.24
N ILE A 773 -24.08 0.53 13.75
CA ILE A 773 -25.28 0.23 12.96
C ILE A 773 -25.73 1.48 12.19
N ASP A 774 -25.76 2.64 12.84
CA ASP A 774 -26.17 3.91 12.22
C ASP A 774 -25.24 4.27 11.05
N LEU A 775 -23.92 4.25 11.28
CA LEU A 775 -22.92 4.41 10.22
C LEU A 775 -23.02 3.35 9.11
N GLN A 776 -23.37 2.11 9.47
CA GLN A 776 -23.53 1.02 8.51
C GLN A 776 -24.80 1.18 7.65
N ALA A 777 -25.88 1.76 8.20
CA ALA A 777 -27.10 2.08 7.46
C ALA A 777 -26.81 3.12 6.38
N GLU A 778 -26.10 4.19 6.71
CA GLU A 778 -25.65 5.22 5.77
C GLU A 778 -24.75 4.64 4.68
N THR A 779 -23.82 3.76 5.07
CA THR A 779 -22.98 3.03 4.11
C THR A 779 -23.82 2.21 3.13
N ARG A 780 -24.88 1.54 3.59
CA ARG A 780 -25.78 0.76 2.72
C ARG A 780 -26.60 1.67 1.79
N LEU A 781 -27.07 2.81 2.28
CA LEU A 781 -27.79 3.79 1.46
C LEU A 781 -26.89 4.31 0.34
N TYR A 782 -25.67 4.71 0.67
CA TYR A 782 -24.67 5.14 -0.31
C TYR A 782 -24.36 4.06 -1.35
N LEU A 783 -24.16 2.81 -0.91
CA LEU A 783 -23.91 1.69 -1.83
C LEU A 783 -25.09 1.39 -2.75
N ARG A 784 -26.33 1.47 -2.25
CA ARG A 784 -27.55 1.33 -3.07
C ARG A 784 -27.68 2.46 -4.08
N MET A 785 -27.34 3.69 -3.68
CA MET A 785 -27.31 4.84 -4.58
C MET A 785 -26.28 4.61 -5.70
N ILE A 786 -25.04 4.24 -5.37
CA ILE A 786 -24.03 3.90 -6.38
C ILE A 786 -24.52 2.79 -7.29
N ALA A 787 -25.09 1.71 -6.74
CA ALA A 787 -25.57 0.57 -7.52
C ALA A 787 -26.65 0.98 -8.53
N ARG A 788 -27.53 1.91 -8.16
CA ARG A 788 -28.56 2.49 -9.05
C ARG A 788 -27.97 3.41 -10.12
N GLU A 789 -26.91 4.14 -9.80
CA GLU A 789 -26.22 5.05 -10.73
C GLU A 789 -25.26 4.31 -11.69
N THR A 790 -24.72 3.15 -11.29
CA THR A 790 -23.94 2.27 -12.19
C THR A 790 -24.84 1.58 -13.20
N LYS A 791 -25.11 2.24 -14.33
CA LYS A 791 -25.66 1.58 -15.52
C LYS A 791 -24.56 0.72 -16.18
N TYR A 792 -24.92 -0.52 -16.48
CA TYR A 792 -24.02 -1.57 -16.98
C TYR A 792 -23.28 -1.19 -18.27
N GLY A 793 -21.99 -1.52 -18.30
CA GLY A 793 -21.08 -1.34 -19.44
C GLY A 793 -19.62 -1.31 -19.00
N SER A 794 -19.11 -2.39 -18.37
CA SER A 794 -17.68 -2.60 -18.12
C SER A 794 -17.29 -4.06 -18.17
#